data_AF-A0AAI8YKA4-F1
#
_entry.id   AF-A0AAI8YKA4-F1
#
_cell.length_a   1.000
_cell.length_b   1.000
_cell.length_c   1.000
_cell.angle_alpha   90.00
_cell.angle_beta   90.00
_cell.angle_gamma   90.00
#
_symmetry.space_group_name_H-M   'P 1'
#
loop_
_entity.id
_entity.type
_entity.pdbx_description
1 polymer ?
#
loop_
_entity_poly.entity_id
_entity_poly.type
_entity_poly.pdbx_seq_one_letter_code
_entity_poly.pdbx_strand_id
1 'polypeptide(L)'
;MRWDASLFSAMLSLSTLARADPTWPSANDDLEEIMYQVRGYRSRLFGGTVVPCSSEASGPGRHNAAEWVRAAFHDMATTTNFGGMRAGGLDGSIQYELTSSDNLGPGFKTTLEFMADYYTSRTRVADLIALGVYYSIRSCGGPVVPISAGRIDAKQGGGIGVPLPENSAFTFEQQFLRMGFSKQEMIQVTACGHSLGSVHASEFPQIVPPGSGTNDQIPMDSTVAAFDNKVVTEYISGNTTNPLVVGPSVRATRNSDFKVYNSDGNATVKAMAAPADFNNICATVLRKMIEVVPSGVVLSDPVQPYFVKPVDMQLTLNSGASTMQLTGFIRVRTTGLAGGSVWSITLNYKNRGGGGNCGNSNCKITATLLGATQGFDDTFVWFPVNSEISTSTGISSYTVTFTMADGTTQTLDNNGNSYPMQDAILLQKPQSCLISGDLTVTAAVRNDLNSLPVNMFLSMTKGDCVGPYTFYTSTFTGLGELDYAAKIDVVSGSGASAPRDDFNAASELGGTCRSFQSPPSSACTTGRASTTPGSSSTSSSVETVSLSSTVVISATSSASSSILSTPSSVPSTSSSISSDLSSGVTTSTVIVNSTTRSSTGPVETLHHRQSLGGYRLVDCKKESTVPGTRALGSASFAYDGMNLESCMGNCTGYAYWGTEYGRECYCSNSLHPSTEDATLSECNMPCSGDSTEYCGAGNRIELYATTASQPTPTATLAPKPTVSPYIRAGCYNEVPNGRALTGATYANDTMTLELCASLCASFTYWGTEDGRECYCGNTLNALSTPTAEGGCNMACAGNGFEYCGAGNRLELYELETASSSSAVATLTSSSSTAASIVPSTSSSATSLTTLSAVSSGTATRASVITSSSLAASSASSFTSSSSPSSSEVATSSGTLSAVISSSAALPTTSGSTASSSSSTTASATLRHEPTVSSYVFQGCWTEGNGVRALSAKMTSSASEMTLGACADYCADYHYFGAEYGGECYCGNVPDASSNQTALADCNMLCTGNKLQYCGGGNALVLYYSSTTQGPSQPVLISQGGSNYTFLGCQTETSNGPRALAAKSSAADDMTLDKCAAFCDGFAYFGAEYGRECYCGDKFTIGSVEEDASGCSMTCGGNGKQLCGAGNRLSVYGLTRVEDS
;
A
#
# COMPACT_ATOMS: atom_id res chain seq x y z
N MET A 1 15.19 -61.81 14.70
CA MET A 1 14.76 -60.47 14.25
C MET A 1 15.75 -59.99 13.20
N ARG A 2 15.28 -59.53 12.04
CA ARG A 2 16.03 -58.62 11.15
C ARG A 2 15.40 -57.24 11.32
N TRP A 3 16.21 -56.19 11.26
CA TRP A 3 15.74 -54.81 11.17
C TRP A 3 16.13 -54.30 9.78
N ASP A 4 15.20 -53.67 9.09
CA ASP A 4 15.40 -53.28 7.68
C ASP A 4 16.28 -52.03 7.55
N ALA A 5 17.24 -52.10 6.62
CA ALA A 5 18.13 -50.98 6.28
C ALA A 5 17.41 -49.82 5.54
N SER A 6 16.13 -49.99 5.22
CA SER A 6 15.33 -49.08 4.39
C SER A 6 15.07 -47.71 5.05
N LEU A 7 15.11 -47.60 6.39
CA LEU A 7 14.82 -46.32 7.07
C LEU A 7 15.95 -45.28 6.92
N PHE A 8 17.21 -45.70 6.79
CA PHE A 8 18.34 -44.76 6.86
C PHE A 8 18.53 -43.89 5.60
N SER A 9 17.94 -44.27 4.46
CA SER A 9 17.92 -43.41 3.26
C SER A 9 16.79 -42.38 3.27
N ALA A 10 15.80 -42.52 4.16
CA ALA A 10 14.67 -41.59 4.28
C ALA A 10 14.92 -40.38 5.21
N MET A 11 16.06 -40.34 5.91
CA MET A 11 16.42 -39.25 6.83
C MET A 11 17.49 -38.29 6.29
N LEU A 12 18.11 -38.56 5.14
CA LEU A 12 19.06 -37.62 4.51
C LEU A 12 18.38 -36.53 3.66
N SER A 13 17.09 -36.69 3.33
CA SER A 13 16.29 -35.70 2.57
C SER A 13 15.59 -34.64 3.44
N LEU A 14 15.85 -34.63 4.76
CA LEU A 14 15.23 -33.71 5.73
C LEU A 14 16.26 -32.94 6.58
N SER A 15 17.53 -32.94 6.17
CA SER A 15 18.59 -32.12 6.77
C SER A 15 18.61 -30.70 6.19
N THR A 16 17.47 -30.01 6.23
CA THR A 16 17.49 -28.54 6.21
C THR A 16 18.29 -28.09 7.42
N LEU A 17 19.48 -27.52 7.20
CA LEU A 17 20.26 -26.90 8.27
C LEU A 17 19.39 -25.81 8.89
N ALA A 18 18.97 -26.01 10.14
CA ALA A 18 18.16 -25.06 10.88
C ALA A 18 19.00 -23.80 11.19
N ARG A 19 19.05 -22.89 10.21
CA ARG A 19 19.63 -21.55 10.37
C ARG A 19 18.80 -20.81 11.43
N ALA A 20 19.48 -20.04 12.28
CA ALA A 20 18.80 -19.20 13.25
C ALA A 20 17.94 -18.14 12.56
N ASP A 21 16.85 -17.73 13.22
CA ASP A 21 16.01 -16.61 12.80
C ASP A 21 16.84 -15.32 12.75
N PRO A 22 16.71 -14.44 11.73
CA PRO A 22 17.45 -13.18 11.70
C PRO A 22 17.07 -12.24 12.86
N THR A 23 18.08 -11.56 13.43
CA THR A 23 17.84 -10.47 14.40
C THR A 23 17.41 -9.18 13.69
N TRP A 24 16.47 -8.45 14.28
CA TRP A 24 15.95 -7.16 13.81
C TRP A 24 16.43 -6.01 14.74
N PRO A 25 16.66 -4.78 14.24
CA PRO A 25 16.72 -4.38 12.84
C PRO A 25 18.02 -4.83 12.16
N SER A 26 18.01 -4.81 10.83
CA SER A 26 19.11 -5.20 9.96
C SER A 26 19.26 -4.23 8.79
N ALA A 27 20.49 -4.11 8.27
CA ALA A 27 20.73 -3.37 7.02
C ALA A 27 19.93 -3.94 5.83
N ASN A 28 19.54 -5.22 5.90
CA ASN A 28 18.84 -5.94 4.83
C ASN A 28 17.30 -5.85 4.95
N ASP A 29 16.75 -5.08 5.90
CA ASP A 29 15.32 -5.16 6.23
C ASP A 29 14.38 -4.84 5.07
N ASP A 30 14.61 -3.77 4.32
CA ASP A 30 13.74 -3.37 3.20
C ASP A 30 13.82 -4.38 2.04
N LEU A 31 15.03 -4.85 1.69
CA LEU A 31 15.23 -5.89 0.68
C LEU A 31 14.55 -7.21 1.07
N GLU A 32 14.51 -7.57 2.37
CA GLU A 32 13.76 -8.75 2.85
C GLU A 32 12.25 -8.57 2.69
N GLU A 33 11.71 -7.38 2.95
CA GLU A 33 10.29 -7.12 2.70
C GLU A 33 9.96 -7.20 1.21
N ILE A 34 10.77 -6.57 0.36
CA ILE A 34 10.61 -6.59 -1.09
C ILE A 34 10.75 -8.03 -1.64
N MET A 35 11.63 -8.86 -1.05
CA MET A 35 11.82 -10.25 -1.46
C MET A 35 10.66 -11.18 -1.09
N TYR A 36 10.11 -11.04 0.12
CA TYR A 36 9.17 -12.03 0.67
C TYR A 36 7.69 -11.61 0.66
N GLN A 37 7.37 -10.34 0.42
CA GLN A 37 5.98 -9.84 0.41
C GLN A 37 5.42 -9.73 -1.02
N VAL A 38 5.32 -10.86 -1.71
CA VAL A 38 5.02 -10.94 -3.16
C VAL A 38 3.55 -10.62 -3.48
N ARG A 39 2.58 -11.15 -2.72
CA ARG A 39 1.13 -10.95 -2.95
C ARG A 39 0.32 -10.86 -1.66
N GLY A 40 -0.88 -10.27 -1.73
CA GLY A 40 -1.82 -10.19 -0.60
C GLY A 40 -1.70 -8.88 0.18
N TYR A 41 -2.14 -8.89 1.44
CA TYR A 41 -2.12 -7.73 2.33
C TYR A 41 -0.70 -7.13 2.43
N ARG A 42 -0.58 -5.80 2.34
CA ARG A 42 0.69 -5.04 2.37
C ARG A 42 1.81 -5.53 1.43
N SER A 43 1.50 -6.31 0.39
CA SER A 43 2.51 -6.77 -0.58
C SER A 43 3.29 -5.60 -1.20
N ARG A 44 4.61 -5.78 -1.39
CA ARG A 44 5.50 -4.73 -1.90
C ARG A 44 5.40 -4.56 -3.42
N LEU A 45 4.64 -5.40 -4.12
CA LEU A 45 4.34 -5.34 -5.57
C LEU A 45 5.54 -5.41 -6.53
N PHE A 46 6.77 -5.65 -6.05
CA PHE A 46 7.97 -5.70 -6.89
C PHE A 46 7.89 -6.74 -8.02
N GLY A 47 7.11 -7.81 -7.85
CA GLY A 47 6.85 -8.77 -8.94
C GLY A 47 5.92 -8.27 -10.04
N GLY A 48 5.38 -7.05 -9.96
CA GLY A 48 4.21 -6.61 -10.73
C GLY A 48 4.33 -6.73 -12.26
N THR A 49 5.53 -6.55 -12.82
CA THR A 49 5.76 -6.73 -14.27
C THR A 49 6.23 -8.13 -14.66
N VAL A 50 6.61 -9.00 -13.71
CA VAL A 50 7.15 -10.36 -13.97
C VAL A 50 6.32 -11.50 -13.38
N VAL A 51 5.19 -11.19 -12.73
CA VAL A 51 4.28 -12.15 -12.09
C VAL A 51 2.87 -11.97 -12.66
N PRO A 52 2.35 -12.89 -13.50
CA PRO A 52 2.95 -14.16 -13.93
C PRO A 52 4.14 -13.98 -14.89
N CYS A 53 4.94 -15.05 -15.07
CA CYS A 53 6.09 -15.06 -15.99
C CYS A 53 5.74 -14.69 -17.45
N SER A 54 4.52 -15.01 -17.89
CA SER A 54 3.95 -14.65 -19.19
C SER A 54 3.51 -13.17 -19.29
N SER A 55 4.09 -12.29 -18.46
CA SER A 55 3.80 -10.86 -18.46
C SER A 55 4.59 -10.16 -19.55
N GLU A 56 3.86 -9.44 -20.40
CA GLU A 56 4.37 -8.62 -21.50
C GLU A 56 4.10 -7.13 -21.23
N ALA A 57 4.32 -6.68 -19.98
CA ALA A 57 4.10 -5.30 -19.55
C ALA A 57 5.01 -4.28 -20.28
N SER A 58 6.17 -4.71 -20.79
CA SER A 58 7.00 -3.92 -21.72
C SER A 58 6.52 -3.90 -23.18
N GLY A 59 5.33 -4.45 -23.47
CA GLY A 59 4.68 -4.47 -24.78
C GLY A 59 4.64 -5.88 -25.40
N PRO A 60 3.81 -6.11 -26.44
CA PRO A 60 3.64 -7.45 -27.03
C PRO A 60 4.94 -8.12 -27.44
N GLY A 61 5.12 -9.39 -27.06
CA GLY A 61 6.37 -10.17 -27.19
C GLY A 61 7.36 -9.98 -26.04
N ARG A 62 7.26 -8.93 -25.23
CA ARG A 62 8.34 -8.49 -24.32
C ARG A 62 8.20 -9.10 -22.93
N HIS A 63 8.56 -10.38 -22.85
CA HIS A 63 8.55 -11.20 -21.64
C HIS A 63 9.47 -10.62 -20.55
N ASN A 64 8.91 -9.83 -19.64
CA ASN A 64 9.68 -9.03 -18.68
C ASN A 64 10.61 -9.86 -17.78
N ALA A 65 10.22 -11.10 -17.44
CA ALA A 65 11.06 -12.01 -16.65
C ALA A 65 12.41 -12.32 -17.35
N ALA A 66 12.41 -12.43 -18.68
CA ALA A 66 13.63 -12.60 -19.46
C ALA A 66 14.45 -11.30 -19.54
N GLU A 67 13.79 -10.13 -19.63
CA GLU A 67 14.46 -8.83 -19.64
C GLU A 67 15.24 -8.58 -18.34
N TRP A 68 14.67 -8.97 -17.20
CA TRP A 68 15.29 -8.84 -15.87
C TRP A 68 16.51 -9.76 -15.70
N VAL A 69 16.40 -11.02 -16.13
CA VAL A 69 17.55 -11.96 -16.13
C VAL A 69 18.65 -11.48 -17.07
N ARG A 70 18.29 -10.93 -18.24
CA ARG A 70 19.23 -10.32 -19.19
C ARG A 70 19.91 -9.08 -18.60
N ALA A 71 19.16 -8.20 -17.91
CA ALA A 71 19.73 -7.03 -17.25
C ALA A 71 20.80 -7.44 -16.21
N ALA A 72 20.51 -8.44 -15.37
CA ALA A 72 21.46 -8.94 -14.39
C ALA A 72 22.70 -9.61 -15.02
N PHE A 73 22.54 -10.32 -16.15
CA PHE A 73 23.71 -10.87 -16.86
C PHE A 73 24.58 -9.77 -17.46
N HIS A 74 23.99 -8.77 -18.12
CA HIS A 74 24.73 -7.69 -18.78
C HIS A 74 25.47 -6.79 -17.76
N ASP A 75 24.82 -6.43 -16.65
CA ASP A 75 25.45 -5.70 -15.53
C ASP A 75 26.70 -6.44 -15.03
N MET A 76 26.54 -7.72 -14.68
CA MET A 76 27.63 -8.60 -14.24
C MET A 76 28.76 -8.72 -15.26
N ALA A 77 28.41 -8.86 -16.54
CA ALA A 77 29.35 -9.25 -17.60
C ALA A 77 30.49 -8.25 -17.79
N THR A 78 30.32 -6.97 -17.45
CA THR A 78 31.36 -5.93 -17.62
C THR A 78 32.58 -6.12 -16.71
N THR A 79 32.45 -6.97 -15.68
CA THR A 79 33.50 -7.27 -14.70
C THR A 79 34.84 -7.67 -15.32
N THR A 80 35.89 -7.37 -14.57
CA THR A 80 37.29 -7.64 -14.90
C THR A 80 37.94 -8.42 -13.75
N ASN A 81 38.90 -9.29 -14.04
CA ASN A 81 39.65 -10.03 -13.03
C ASN A 81 41.14 -10.03 -13.42
N PHE A 82 41.91 -9.08 -12.88
CA PHE A 82 43.31 -8.87 -13.20
C PHE A 82 44.17 -9.04 -11.94
N GLY A 83 45.18 -9.90 -12.00
CA GLY A 83 46.06 -10.19 -10.86
C GLY A 83 45.36 -10.84 -9.65
N GLY A 84 44.15 -11.37 -9.82
CA GLY A 84 43.30 -11.89 -8.74
C GLY A 84 42.45 -10.83 -8.03
N MET A 85 42.48 -9.57 -8.49
CA MET A 85 41.55 -8.52 -8.06
C MET A 85 40.44 -8.36 -9.09
N ARG A 86 39.19 -8.35 -8.63
CA ARG A 86 38.00 -8.13 -9.44
C ARG A 86 37.53 -6.68 -9.35
N ALA A 87 37.18 -6.07 -10.47
CA ALA A 87 36.56 -4.75 -10.54
C ALA A 87 35.43 -4.75 -11.58
N GLY A 88 34.31 -4.09 -11.28
CA GLY A 88 33.02 -4.35 -11.94
C GLY A 88 32.38 -5.65 -11.44
N GLY A 89 31.09 -5.84 -11.72
CA GLY A 89 30.33 -7.02 -11.31
C GLY A 89 28.84 -6.72 -11.39
N LEU A 90 28.03 -7.47 -10.65
CA LEU A 90 26.67 -7.04 -10.35
C LEU A 90 26.73 -5.87 -9.36
N ASP A 91 26.90 -4.67 -9.92
CA ASP A 91 27.08 -3.41 -9.20
C ASP A 91 26.22 -2.28 -9.79
N GLY A 92 25.24 -2.58 -10.65
CA GLY A 92 24.32 -1.60 -11.20
C GLY A 92 24.98 -0.63 -12.18
N SER A 93 26.17 -0.95 -12.73
CA SER A 93 26.81 -0.15 -13.78
C SER A 93 25.97 -0.05 -15.05
N ILE A 94 25.08 -1.02 -15.31
CA ILE A 94 24.18 -1.08 -16.48
C ILE A 94 23.35 0.19 -16.68
N GLN A 95 23.03 0.94 -15.60
CA GLN A 95 22.28 2.20 -15.67
C GLN A 95 23.02 3.31 -16.46
N TYR A 96 24.35 3.23 -16.52
CA TYR A 96 25.19 4.17 -17.29
C TYR A 96 25.52 3.65 -18.71
N GLU A 97 25.02 2.47 -19.08
CA GLU A 97 25.41 1.74 -20.30
C GLU A 97 24.24 1.49 -21.26
N LEU A 98 23.07 2.09 -21.00
CA LEU A 98 21.83 1.91 -21.77
C LEU A 98 21.92 2.34 -23.24
N THR A 99 22.95 3.09 -23.62
CA THR A 99 23.24 3.50 -25.01
C THR A 99 24.40 2.74 -25.64
N SER A 100 24.88 1.67 -25.00
CA SER A 100 25.95 0.81 -25.54
C SER A 100 25.45 0.00 -26.75
N SER A 101 26.32 -0.23 -27.74
CA SER A 101 26.10 -1.17 -28.84
C SER A 101 25.80 -2.60 -28.39
N ASP A 102 26.20 -2.91 -27.16
CA ASP A 102 26.16 -4.25 -26.57
C ASP A 102 24.84 -4.48 -25.80
N ASN A 103 24.15 -3.40 -25.43
CA ASN A 103 22.96 -3.39 -24.59
C ASN A 103 21.70 -3.01 -25.41
N LEU A 104 21.55 -3.58 -26.60
CA LEU A 104 20.42 -3.28 -27.49
C LEU A 104 19.07 -3.73 -26.94
N GLY A 105 18.06 -2.86 -27.10
CA GLY A 105 16.65 -3.10 -26.83
C GLY A 105 16.14 -2.41 -25.56
N PRO A 106 14.85 -2.04 -25.47
CA PRO A 106 14.36 -1.21 -24.36
C PRO A 106 14.36 -1.90 -22.99
N GLY A 107 14.47 -3.24 -22.93
CA GLY A 107 14.30 -4.05 -21.72
C GLY A 107 15.22 -3.66 -20.56
N PHE A 108 16.45 -3.21 -20.82
CA PHE A 108 17.33 -2.70 -19.76
C PHE A 108 16.78 -1.44 -19.11
N LYS A 109 16.30 -0.49 -19.94
CA LYS A 109 15.74 0.77 -19.47
C LYS A 109 14.44 0.52 -18.71
N THR A 110 13.51 -0.27 -19.26
CA THR A 110 12.22 -0.56 -18.59
C THR A 110 12.39 -1.36 -17.31
N THR A 111 13.40 -2.22 -17.21
CA THR A 111 13.78 -2.90 -15.96
C THR A 111 14.21 -1.90 -14.88
N LEU A 112 15.12 -0.98 -15.22
CA LEU A 112 15.61 0.03 -14.26
C LEU A 112 14.56 1.07 -13.89
N GLU A 113 13.73 1.51 -14.84
CA GLU A 113 12.62 2.44 -14.58
C GLU A 113 11.60 1.83 -13.61
N PHE A 114 11.29 0.53 -13.73
CA PHE A 114 10.45 -0.15 -12.74
C PHE A 114 11.15 -0.30 -11.38
N MET A 115 12.45 -0.63 -11.36
CA MET A 115 13.19 -0.81 -10.11
C MET A 115 13.46 0.51 -9.37
N ALA A 116 13.29 1.67 -10.01
CA ALA A 116 13.56 2.99 -9.42
C ALA A 116 12.67 3.30 -8.19
N ASP A 117 11.38 2.95 -8.20
CA ASP A 117 10.47 3.12 -7.05
C ASP A 117 10.88 2.30 -5.80
N TYR A 118 11.83 1.37 -5.95
CA TYR A 118 12.33 0.49 -4.89
C TYR A 118 13.74 0.86 -4.41
N TYR A 119 14.38 1.87 -5.03
CA TYR A 119 15.71 2.31 -4.67
C TYR A 119 15.69 3.11 -3.35
N THR A 120 16.46 2.66 -2.35
CA THR A 120 16.57 3.32 -1.05
C THR A 120 18.00 3.27 -0.50
N SER A 121 18.25 3.99 0.59
CA SER A 121 19.54 3.90 1.32
C SER A 121 19.85 2.49 1.87
N ARG A 122 18.84 1.63 1.99
CA ARG A 122 18.95 0.21 2.42
C ARG A 122 18.83 -0.79 1.26
N THR A 123 18.25 -0.37 0.13
CA THR A 123 17.96 -1.23 -1.03
C THR A 123 18.56 -0.62 -2.31
N ARG A 124 19.69 -1.20 -2.74
CA ARG A 124 20.56 -0.67 -3.81
C ARG A 124 20.16 -1.20 -5.18
N VAL A 125 20.50 -0.46 -6.25
CA VAL A 125 20.19 -0.86 -7.64
C VAL A 125 20.75 -2.24 -7.95
N ALA A 126 22.00 -2.51 -7.57
CA ALA A 126 22.64 -3.81 -7.72
C ALA A 126 21.94 -4.94 -6.93
N ASP A 127 21.43 -4.66 -5.73
CA ASP A 127 20.70 -5.63 -4.91
C ASP A 127 19.28 -5.89 -5.46
N LEU A 128 18.65 -4.89 -6.09
CA LEU A 128 17.37 -5.01 -6.81
C LEU A 128 17.51 -5.82 -8.10
N ILE A 129 18.57 -5.58 -8.89
CA ILE A 129 18.88 -6.38 -10.08
C ILE A 129 19.08 -7.86 -9.70
N ALA A 130 19.79 -8.14 -8.60
CA ALA A 130 19.94 -9.49 -8.07
C ALA A 130 18.58 -10.11 -7.68
N LEU A 131 17.75 -9.34 -6.97
CA LEU A 131 16.41 -9.78 -6.57
C LEU A 131 15.48 -10.00 -7.78
N GLY A 132 15.67 -9.25 -8.87
CA GLY A 132 14.98 -9.44 -10.14
C GLY A 132 15.23 -10.81 -10.76
N VAL A 133 16.44 -11.37 -10.60
CA VAL A 133 16.74 -12.75 -11.01
C VAL A 133 15.91 -13.74 -10.18
N TYR A 134 15.85 -13.59 -8.85
CA TYR A 134 14.98 -14.45 -8.02
C TYR A 134 13.52 -14.32 -8.45
N TYR A 135 12.98 -13.10 -8.59
CA TYR A 135 11.59 -12.90 -8.97
C TYR A 135 11.23 -13.53 -10.33
N SER A 136 12.08 -13.36 -11.33
CA SER A 136 11.88 -13.94 -12.67
C SER A 136 11.92 -15.46 -12.64
N ILE A 137 12.98 -16.04 -12.06
CA ILE A 137 13.15 -17.50 -12.02
C ILE A 137 12.00 -18.14 -11.23
N ARG A 138 11.56 -17.53 -10.13
CA ARG A 138 10.46 -18.03 -9.31
C ARG A 138 9.08 -17.85 -9.92
N SER A 139 8.81 -16.73 -10.61
CA SER A 139 7.52 -16.54 -11.28
C SER A 139 7.31 -17.50 -12.46
N CYS A 140 8.41 -17.94 -13.07
CA CYS A 140 8.44 -18.91 -14.16
C CYS A 140 8.47 -20.39 -13.68
N GLY A 141 8.33 -20.65 -12.38
CA GLY A 141 8.31 -22.01 -11.81
C GLY A 141 9.69 -22.65 -11.56
N GLY A 142 10.76 -21.87 -11.72
CA GLY A 142 12.15 -22.30 -11.52
C GLY A 142 12.59 -22.37 -10.05
N PRO A 143 13.86 -22.74 -9.82
CA PRO A 143 14.39 -23.04 -8.50
C PRO A 143 14.63 -21.79 -7.63
N VAL A 144 14.78 -22.00 -6.32
CA VAL A 144 15.25 -20.96 -5.39
C VAL A 144 16.70 -20.59 -5.71
N VAL A 145 16.90 -19.42 -6.31
CA VAL A 145 18.20 -18.74 -6.35
C VAL A 145 18.32 -17.91 -5.06
N PRO A 146 19.21 -18.24 -4.10
CA PRO A 146 19.32 -17.47 -2.86
C PRO A 146 19.79 -16.04 -3.14
N ILE A 147 19.22 -15.04 -2.49
CA ILE A 147 19.67 -13.63 -2.59
C ILE A 147 20.48 -13.28 -1.35
N SER A 148 21.69 -12.76 -1.54
CA SER A 148 22.42 -12.00 -0.49
C SER A 148 22.29 -10.52 -0.80
N ALA A 149 22.39 -9.66 0.22
CA ALA A 149 22.41 -8.21 0.08
C ALA A 149 23.84 -7.66 0.21
N GLY A 150 24.00 -6.35 0.05
CA GLY A 150 25.23 -5.65 0.40
C GLY A 150 26.14 -5.38 -0.79
N ARG A 151 25.63 -5.43 -2.03
CA ARG A 151 26.32 -4.89 -3.21
C ARG A 151 26.54 -3.39 -3.02
N ILE A 152 27.41 -2.80 -3.84
CA ILE A 152 27.71 -1.36 -3.80
C ILE A 152 27.48 -0.82 -5.19
N ASP A 153 26.57 0.15 -5.33
CA ASP A 153 26.22 0.71 -6.64
C ASP A 153 27.42 1.46 -7.27
N ALA A 154 27.64 1.19 -8.55
CA ALA A 154 28.65 1.83 -9.37
C ALA A 154 28.32 3.32 -9.62
N LYS A 155 29.36 4.09 -9.96
CA LYS A 155 29.28 5.53 -10.24
C LYS A 155 29.54 5.90 -11.71
N GLN A 156 29.66 4.87 -12.55
CA GLN A 156 29.98 4.93 -13.97
C GLN A 156 29.75 3.53 -14.58
N GLY A 157 29.66 3.45 -15.90
CA GLY A 157 29.62 2.18 -16.63
C GLY A 157 30.92 1.39 -16.52
N GLY A 158 30.81 0.08 -16.75
CA GLY A 158 31.93 -0.86 -16.83
C GLY A 158 32.82 -0.59 -18.04
N GLY A 159 34.12 -0.86 -17.89
CA GLY A 159 35.14 -0.55 -18.91
C GLY A 159 35.27 -1.57 -20.04
N ILE A 160 34.50 -2.66 -20.05
CA ILE A 160 34.60 -3.75 -21.03
C ILE A 160 33.20 -4.27 -21.39
N GLY A 161 32.94 -4.46 -22.68
CA GLY A 161 31.70 -5.00 -23.22
C GLY A 161 31.40 -6.48 -22.90
N VAL A 162 30.19 -6.87 -23.28
CA VAL A 162 29.58 -8.18 -22.97
C VAL A 162 29.85 -9.21 -24.09
N PRO A 163 29.52 -10.51 -23.90
CA PRO A 163 29.53 -11.50 -24.97
C PRO A 163 28.52 -11.18 -26.08
N LEU A 164 28.95 -11.15 -27.34
CA LEU A 164 28.07 -10.85 -28.49
C LEU A 164 27.82 -12.08 -29.38
N PRO A 165 26.64 -12.25 -30.03
CA PRO A 165 26.28 -13.47 -30.75
C PRO A 165 27.24 -13.92 -31.87
N GLU A 166 27.93 -12.97 -32.52
CA GLU A 166 28.96 -13.22 -33.53
C GLU A 166 30.27 -13.81 -32.97
N ASN A 167 30.53 -13.69 -31.66
CA ASN A 167 31.81 -14.09 -31.06
C ASN A 167 32.10 -15.59 -31.25
N SER A 168 33.38 -15.97 -31.22
CA SER A 168 33.81 -17.37 -31.38
C SER A 168 33.70 -18.14 -30.06
N ALA A 169 33.63 -19.47 -30.10
CA ALA A 169 33.63 -20.30 -28.88
C ALA A 169 34.86 -20.05 -27.98
N PHE A 170 36.03 -19.74 -28.58
CA PHE A 170 37.21 -19.33 -27.84
C PHE A 170 37.06 -17.94 -27.22
N THR A 171 36.47 -16.99 -27.94
CA THR A 171 36.18 -15.63 -27.44
C THR A 171 35.24 -15.68 -26.24
N PHE A 172 34.16 -16.46 -26.34
CA PHE A 172 33.24 -16.72 -25.22
C PHE A 172 33.99 -17.32 -24.03
N GLU A 173 34.78 -18.37 -24.23
CA GLU A 173 35.56 -18.99 -23.15
C GLU A 173 36.48 -17.97 -22.45
N GLN A 174 37.15 -17.07 -23.18
CA GLN A 174 37.97 -16.02 -22.53
C GLN A 174 37.13 -14.94 -21.82
N GLN A 175 35.96 -14.56 -22.35
CA GLN A 175 35.04 -13.61 -21.70
C GLN A 175 34.45 -14.18 -20.41
N PHE A 176 33.98 -15.43 -20.42
CA PHE A 176 33.44 -16.09 -19.24
C PHE A 176 34.53 -16.39 -18.20
N LEU A 177 35.75 -16.75 -18.62
CA LEU A 177 36.89 -16.88 -17.70
C LEU A 177 37.26 -15.54 -17.02
N ARG A 178 37.16 -14.40 -17.73
CA ARG A 178 37.30 -13.05 -17.13
C ARG A 178 36.28 -12.81 -16.01
N MET A 179 35.03 -13.21 -16.23
CA MET A 179 33.96 -13.13 -15.23
C MET A 179 34.17 -14.10 -14.05
N GLY A 180 34.95 -15.16 -14.25
CA GLY A 180 35.23 -16.21 -13.26
C GLY A 180 34.43 -17.51 -13.46
N PHE A 181 33.87 -17.70 -14.65
CA PHE A 181 33.12 -18.90 -15.07
C PHE A 181 34.04 -19.81 -15.89
N SER A 182 34.05 -21.10 -15.55
CA SER A 182 34.67 -22.15 -16.38
C SER A 182 33.86 -22.39 -17.66
N LYS A 183 34.44 -23.10 -18.64
CA LYS A 183 33.73 -23.55 -19.85
C LYS A 183 32.42 -24.30 -19.55
N GLN A 184 32.40 -25.11 -18.49
CA GLN A 184 31.18 -25.79 -18.05
C GLN A 184 30.13 -24.77 -17.57
N GLU A 185 30.52 -23.86 -16.68
CA GLU A 185 29.59 -22.88 -16.12
C GLU A 185 29.12 -21.83 -17.14
N MET A 186 29.92 -21.54 -18.16
CA MET A 186 29.53 -20.76 -19.35
C MET A 186 28.35 -21.42 -20.07
N ILE A 187 28.43 -22.74 -20.33
CA ILE A 187 27.34 -23.50 -20.96
C ILE A 187 26.10 -23.48 -20.05
N GLN A 188 26.30 -23.70 -18.75
CA GLN A 188 25.21 -23.73 -17.76
C GLN A 188 24.48 -22.39 -17.68
N VAL A 189 25.19 -21.27 -17.47
CA VAL A 189 24.53 -19.96 -17.33
C VAL A 189 23.86 -19.49 -18.62
N THR A 190 24.43 -19.84 -19.79
CA THR A 190 23.78 -19.58 -21.09
C THR A 190 22.46 -20.36 -21.20
N ALA A 191 22.48 -21.67 -20.95
CA ALA A 191 21.28 -22.51 -21.02
C ALA A 191 20.21 -22.13 -19.98
N CYS A 192 20.62 -21.76 -18.75
CA CYS A 192 19.70 -21.28 -17.73
C CYS A 192 19.10 -19.91 -18.11
N GLY A 193 19.91 -18.96 -18.62
CA GLY A 193 19.40 -17.66 -19.05
C GLY A 193 18.48 -17.74 -20.26
N HIS A 194 18.78 -18.61 -21.23
CA HIS A 194 18.04 -18.76 -22.48
C HIS A 194 16.84 -19.72 -22.41
N SER A 195 16.49 -20.23 -21.22
CA SER A 195 15.20 -20.90 -20.97
C SER A 195 14.01 -19.93 -20.95
N LEU A 196 14.25 -18.61 -20.92
CA LEU A 196 13.19 -17.60 -20.87
C LEU A 196 13.29 -16.63 -22.04
N GLY A 197 12.14 -16.27 -22.61
CA GLY A 197 12.05 -15.21 -23.60
C GLY A 197 12.50 -15.58 -25.02
N SER A 198 12.95 -14.57 -25.75
CA SER A 198 12.98 -14.58 -27.23
C SER A 198 14.00 -13.58 -27.77
N VAL A 199 14.32 -13.70 -29.07
CA VAL A 199 15.09 -12.68 -29.80
C VAL A 199 14.16 -11.88 -30.72
N HIS A 200 14.28 -10.56 -30.69
CA HIS A 200 13.45 -9.60 -31.45
C HIS A 200 14.14 -9.13 -32.74
N ALA A 201 13.37 -8.96 -33.81
CA ALA A 201 13.85 -8.58 -35.14
C ALA A 201 14.29 -7.11 -35.24
N SER A 202 13.78 -6.23 -34.38
CA SER A 202 14.12 -4.82 -34.28
C SER A 202 15.60 -4.61 -33.93
N GLU A 203 16.08 -5.32 -32.92
CA GLU A 203 17.46 -5.27 -32.44
C GLU A 203 18.39 -6.21 -33.22
N PHE A 204 17.89 -7.39 -33.64
CA PHE A 204 18.70 -8.46 -34.21
C PHE A 204 18.18 -9.00 -35.56
N PRO A 205 18.01 -8.16 -36.60
CA PRO A 205 17.41 -8.54 -37.90
C PRO A 205 18.21 -9.58 -38.70
N GLN A 206 19.48 -9.84 -38.31
CA GLN A 206 20.33 -10.89 -38.89
C GLN A 206 20.17 -12.26 -38.19
N ILE A 207 19.47 -12.31 -37.05
CA ILE A 207 19.17 -13.50 -36.25
C ILE A 207 17.70 -13.87 -36.48
N VAL A 208 16.81 -12.89 -36.28
CA VAL A 208 15.36 -12.98 -36.52
C VAL A 208 14.98 -11.93 -37.59
N PRO A 209 14.67 -12.33 -38.83
CA PRO A 209 14.24 -11.39 -39.87
C PRO A 209 12.86 -10.78 -39.55
N PRO A 210 12.60 -9.50 -39.89
CA PRO A 210 11.26 -8.92 -39.78
C PRO A 210 10.21 -9.75 -40.52
N GLY A 211 9.06 -9.97 -39.88
CA GLY A 211 7.97 -10.82 -40.35
C GLY A 211 8.17 -12.34 -40.16
N SER A 212 9.25 -12.81 -39.50
CA SER A 212 9.50 -14.26 -39.33
C SER A 212 8.83 -14.91 -38.13
N GLY A 213 8.11 -14.15 -37.29
CA GLY A 213 7.43 -14.67 -36.09
C GLY A 213 6.39 -13.69 -35.53
N THR A 214 5.53 -14.18 -34.64
CA THR A 214 4.53 -13.33 -33.95
C THR A 214 5.23 -12.24 -33.15
N ASN A 215 4.71 -11.01 -33.18
CA ASN A 215 5.32 -9.82 -32.55
C ASN A 215 6.79 -9.60 -32.96
N ASP A 216 7.18 -10.01 -34.18
CA ASP A 216 8.53 -9.91 -34.72
C ASP A 216 9.63 -10.52 -33.82
N GLN A 217 9.29 -11.62 -33.15
CA GLN A 217 10.23 -12.39 -32.31
C GLN A 217 10.25 -13.90 -32.60
N ILE A 218 11.31 -14.57 -32.17
CA ILE A 218 11.38 -16.04 -32.10
C ILE A 218 11.84 -16.47 -30.69
N PRO A 219 11.08 -17.32 -29.97
CA PRO A 219 11.47 -17.95 -28.71
C PRO A 219 12.74 -18.80 -28.79
N MET A 220 13.45 -18.89 -27.66
CA MET A 220 14.66 -19.71 -27.53
C MET A 220 14.38 -21.20 -27.26
N ASP A 221 13.13 -21.57 -26.95
CA ASP A 221 12.59 -22.94 -26.96
C ASP A 221 11.06 -22.93 -27.12
N SER A 222 10.39 -24.08 -26.95
CA SER A 222 8.93 -24.17 -27.04
C SER A 222 8.15 -23.66 -25.82
N THR A 223 8.81 -23.17 -24.77
CA THR A 223 8.19 -22.85 -23.46
C THR A 223 8.58 -21.47 -22.91
N VAL A 224 8.81 -20.49 -23.80
CA VAL A 224 9.08 -19.03 -23.60
C VAL A 224 8.80 -18.34 -22.24
N ALA A 225 7.77 -18.76 -21.50
CA ALA A 225 7.32 -18.22 -20.21
C ALA A 225 7.29 -19.28 -19.07
N ALA A 226 8.16 -20.29 -19.13
CA ALA A 226 8.39 -21.28 -18.07
C ALA A 226 9.88 -21.57 -17.95
N PHE A 227 10.38 -21.73 -16.72
CA PHE A 227 11.78 -22.03 -16.46
C PHE A 227 11.98 -23.55 -16.39
N ASP A 228 12.40 -24.15 -17.50
CA ASP A 228 12.52 -25.60 -17.64
C ASP A 228 13.68 -26.02 -18.56
N ASN A 229 13.81 -27.33 -18.77
CA ASN A 229 14.91 -27.93 -19.53
C ASN A 229 14.68 -27.99 -21.06
N LYS A 230 13.77 -27.21 -21.64
CA LYS A 230 13.43 -27.29 -23.08
C LYS A 230 14.53 -26.79 -24.01
N VAL A 231 15.08 -25.60 -23.76
CA VAL A 231 16.27 -25.08 -24.48
C VAL A 231 17.44 -26.07 -24.55
N VAL A 232 17.60 -26.91 -23.52
CA VAL A 232 18.59 -27.99 -23.46
C VAL A 232 18.13 -29.26 -24.20
N THR A 233 16.91 -29.74 -23.91
CA THR A 233 16.45 -31.04 -24.42
C THR A 233 16.15 -31.00 -25.92
N GLU A 234 15.51 -29.95 -26.42
CA GLU A 234 15.22 -29.77 -27.85
C GLU A 234 16.50 -29.63 -28.70
N TYR A 235 17.54 -29.02 -28.12
CA TYR A 235 18.85 -28.94 -28.74
C TYR A 235 19.47 -30.33 -28.89
N ILE A 236 19.38 -31.17 -27.86
CA ILE A 236 19.91 -32.55 -27.87
C ILE A 236 19.13 -33.47 -28.83
N SER A 237 17.80 -33.32 -28.93
CA SER A 237 17.00 -34.06 -29.91
C SER A 237 17.04 -33.47 -31.33
N GLY A 238 17.73 -32.34 -31.54
CA GLY A 238 17.95 -31.75 -32.87
C GLY A 238 16.70 -31.12 -33.50
N ASN A 239 15.70 -30.76 -32.69
CA ASN A 239 14.43 -30.18 -33.12
C ASN A 239 14.17 -28.78 -32.54
N THR A 240 15.15 -28.18 -31.85
CA THR A 240 15.04 -26.82 -31.30
C THR A 240 14.75 -25.77 -32.36
N THR A 241 13.91 -24.80 -31.99
CA THR A 241 13.61 -23.59 -32.76
C THR A 241 14.52 -22.41 -32.40
N ASN A 242 15.44 -22.57 -31.44
CA ASN A 242 16.28 -21.50 -30.91
C ASN A 242 17.00 -20.73 -32.05
N PRO A 243 16.74 -19.43 -32.22
CA PRO A 243 17.28 -18.66 -33.34
C PRO A 243 18.79 -18.39 -33.19
N LEU A 244 19.39 -18.65 -32.02
CA LEU A 244 20.83 -18.63 -31.75
C LEU A 244 21.50 -20.00 -31.96
N VAL A 245 20.72 -21.05 -32.29
CA VAL A 245 21.23 -22.36 -32.73
C VAL A 245 21.04 -22.55 -34.24
N VAL A 246 19.82 -22.30 -34.74
CA VAL A 246 19.38 -22.62 -36.11
C VAL A 246 18.93 -21.38 -36.90
N GLY A 247 18.64 -21.57 -38.18
CA GLY A 247 18.04 -20.52 -39.01
C GLY A 247 19.03 -19.49 -39.58
N PRO A 248 18.62 -18.23 -39.77
CA PRO A 248 19.42 -17.18 -40.43
C PRO A 248 20.74 -16.88 -39.71
N SER A 249 20.75 -16.95 -38.38
CA SER A 249 21.94 -16.69 -37.53
C SER A 249 23.15 -17.54 -37.93
N VAL A 250 22.95 -18.78 -38.35
CA VAL A 250 24.02 -19.70 -38.80
C VAL A 250 24.73 -19.15 -40.03
N ARG A 251 23.98 -18.55 -40.97
CA ARG A 251 24.55 -17.90 -42.17
C ARG A 251 25.19 -16.55 -41.86
N ALA A 252 24.66 -15.84 -40.86
CA ALA A 252 25.26 -14.61 -40.34
C ALA A 252 26.44 -14.87 -39.38
N THR A 253 26.77 -16.12 -39.06
CA THR A 253 27.73 -16.53 -38.01
C THR A 253 27.39 -16.00 -36.61
N ARG A 254 26.12 -15.67 -36.34
CA ARG A 254 25.56 -15.14 -35.08
C ARG A 254 24.91 -16.22 -34.19
N ASN A 255 25.17 -17.49 -34.46
CA ASN A 255 24.63 -18.62 -33.71
C ASN A 255 25.43 -18.89 -32.42
N SER A 256 25.27 -18.06 -31.38
CA SER A 256 25.98 -18.18 -30.09
C SER A 256 25.79 -19.54 -29.44
N ASP A 257 24.55 -19.97 -29.30
CA ASP A 257 24.15 -21.09 -28.44
C ASP A 257 24.71 -22.39 -29.00
N PHE A 258 24.67 -22.56 -30.33
CA PHE A 258 25.35 -23.69 -30.99
C PHE A 258 26.86 -23.70 -30.71
N LYS A 259 27.54 -22.55 -30.74
CA LYS A 259 28.98 -22.46 -30.46
C LYS A 259 29.28 -22.77 -28.99
N VAL A 260 28.44 -22.31 -28.08
CA VAL A 260 28.58 -22.50 -26.62
C VAL A 260 28.29 -23.95 -26.23
N TYR A 261 27.09 -24.47 -26.54
CA TYR A 261 26.67 -25.82 -26.17
C TYR A 261 27.56 -26.92 -26.77
N ASN A 262 28.08 -26.71 -27.98
CA ASN A 262 29.00 -27.65 -28.63
C ASN A 262 30.47 -27.50 -28.19
N SER A 263 30.82 -26.49 -27.37
CA SER A 263 32.22 -26.17 -27.01
C SER A 263 32.92 -27.23 -26.14
N ASP A 264 32.16 -28.18 -25.58
CA ASP A 264 32.66 -29.34 -24.82
C ASP A 264 32.26 -30.71 -25.44
N GLY A 265 31.73 -30.72 -26.67
CA GLY A 265 31.15 -31.92 -27.29
C GLY A 265 29.69 -32.19 -26.89
N ASN A 266 29.00 -31.18 -26.38
CA ASN A 266 27.64 -31.25 -25.83
C ASN A 266 27.58 -32.15 -24.58
N ALA A 267 28.62 -32.13 -23.74
CA ALA A 267 28.69 -32.94 -22.52
C ALA A 267 27.87 -32.30 -21.39
N THR A 268 28.05 -30.99 -21.17
CA THR A 268 27.35 -30.23 -20.11
C THR A 268 25.85 -30.14 -20.38
N VAL A 269 25.42 -29.84 -21.61
CA VAL A 269 23.99 -29.83 -21.94
C VAL A 269 23.35 -31.22 -21.74
N LYS A 270 24.04 -32.32 -22.06
CA LYS A 270 23.53 -33.68 -21.77
C LYS A 270 23.37 -33.96 -20.27
N ALA A 271 24.24 -33.39 -19.43
CA ALA A 271 24.10 -33.46 -17.98
C ALA A 271 22.96 -32.57 -17.44
N MET A 272 22.55 -31.54 -18.18
CA MET A 272 21.40 -30.68 -17.86
C MET A 272 20.06 -31.20 -18.42
N ALA A 273 20.04 -32.38 -19.05
CA ALA A 273 18.86 -32.85 -19.80
C ALA A 273 17.69 -33.32 -18.91
N ALA A 274 17.90 -33.59 -17.62
CA ALA A 274 16.83 -33.94 -16.68
C ALA A 274 16.34 -32.70 -15.90
N PRO A 275 15.03 -32.53 -15.64
CA PRO A 275 14.51 -31.32 -14.99
C PRO A 275 15.09 -31.04 -13.60
N ALA A 276 15.36 -32.09 -12.82
CA ALA A 276 15.97 -31.94 -11.49
C ALA A 276 17.43 -31.46 -11.58
N ASP A 277 18.21 -32.04 -12.50
CA ASP A 277 19.61 -31.65 -12.71
C ASP A 277 19.70 -30.24 -13.28
N PHE A 278 18.83 -29.89 -14.24
CA PHE A 278 18.68 -28.52 -14.75
C PHE A 278 18.42 -27.52 -13.62
N ASN A 279 17.40 -27.76 -12.79
CA ASN A 279 17.07 -26.86 -11.68
C ASN A 279 18.19 -26.74 -10.63
N ASN A 280 18.85 -27.83 -10.26
CA ASN A 280 19.97 -27.81 -9.31
C ASN A 280 21.19 -27.05 -9.87
N ILE A 281 21.50 -27.26 -11.16
CA ILE A 281 22.58 -26.56 -11.86
C ILE A 281 22.25 -25.08 -12.01
N CYS A 282 21.03 -24.73 -12.40
CA CYS A 282 20.61 -23.35 -12.59
C CYS A 282 20.55 -22.56 -11.28
N ALA A 283 20.04 -23.16 -10.19
CA ALA A 283 20.12 -22.56 -8.85
C ALA A 283 21.57 -22.18 -8.48
N THR A 284 22.52 -23.07 -8.77
CA THR A 284 23.95 -22.88 -8.47
C THR A 284 24.59 -21.82 -9.35
N VAL A 285 24.40 -21.88 -10.67
CA VAL A 285 25.10 -20.99 -11.62
C VAL A 285 24.50 -19.58 -11.67
N LEU A 286 23.18 -19.44 -11.49
CA LEU A 286 22.52 -18.13 -11.39
C LEU A 286 22.82 -17.46 -10.05
N ARG A 287 22.96 -18.23 -8.95
CA ARG A 287 23.49 -17.72 -7.68
C ARG A 287 24.91 -17.18 -7.88
N LYS A 288 25.79 -17.94 -8.55
CA LYS A 288 27.15 -17.49 -8.89
C LYS A 288 27.15 -16.21 -9.75
N MET A 289 26.23 -16.07 -10.70
CA MET A 289 26.04 -14.86 -11.52
C MET A 289 25.80 -13.63 -10.65
N ILE A 290 24.81 -13.67 -9.75
CA ILE A 290 24.50 -12.51 -8.91
C ILE A 290 25.51 -12.26 -7.78
N GLU A 291 26.46 -13.16 -7.53
CA GLU A 291 27.55 -13.01 -6.55
C GLU A 291 28.89 -12.53 -7.14
N VAL A 292 28.96 -12.30 -8.45
CA VAL A 292 30.13 -11.67 -9.07
C VAL A 292 30.15 -10.18 -8.67
N VAL A 293 30.89 -9.83 -7.62
CA VAL A 293 31.01 -8.45 -7.12
C VAL A 293 32.46 -7.97 -7.03
N PRO A 294 32.74 -6.65 -7.06
CA PRO A 294 34.10 -6.11 -6.94
C PRO A 294 34.85 -6.58 -5.67
N SER A 295 36.17 -6.76 -5.78
CA SER A 295 37.03 -7.15 -4.66
C SER A 295 36.99 -6.10 -3.54
N GLY A 296 36.56 -6.53 -2.36
CA GLY A 296 36.35 -5.66 -1.19
C GLY A 296 34.87 -5.48 -0.83
N VAL A 297 33.94 -5.78 -1.74
CA VAL A 297 32.53 -5.98 -1.40
C VAL A 297 32.40 -7.30 -0.63
N VAL A 298 31.79 -7.24 0.55
CA VAL A 298 31.44 -8.42 1.35
C VAL A 298 29.92 -8.51 1.38
N LEU A 299 29.37 -9.46 0.64
CA LEU A 299 27.94 -9.75 0.65
C LEU A 299 27.52 -10.33 2.00
N SER A 300 26.27 -10.08 2.38
CA SER A 300 25.68 -10.72 3.55
C SER A 300 25.53 -12.23 3.36
N ASP A 301 25.27 -12.94 4.44
CA ASP A 301 24.57 -14.23 4.37
C ASP A 301 23.28 -14.10 3.51
N PRO A 302 22.82 -15.16 2.83
CA PRO A 302 21.58 -15.10 2.07
C PRO A 302 20.41 -14.64 2.95
N VAL A 303 19.68 -13.63 2.50
CA VAL A 303 18.50 -13.06 3.16
C VAL A 303 17.53 -14.19 3.49
N GLN A 304 17.05 -14.23 4.73
CA GLN A 304 16.07 -15.20 5.21
C GLN A 304 14.82 -14.45 5.68
N PRO A 305 13.63 -15.06 5.61
CA PRO A 305 12.41 -14.44 6.09
C PRO A 305 12.38 -14.48 7.62
N TYR A 306 12.23 -13.31 8.24
CA TYR A 306 12.05 -13.17 9.69
C TYR A 306 10.82 -13.94 10.18
N PHE A 307 10.95 -14.67 11.30
CA PHE A 307 9.81 -15.30 11.96
C PHE A 307 8.90 -14.25 12.63
N VAL A 308 9.47 -13.22 13.25
CA VAL A 308 8.76 -12.02 13.72
C VAL A 308 9.52 -10.77 13.28
N LYS A 309 8.83 -9.84 12.61
CA LYS A 309 9.40 -8.58 12.12
C LYS A 309 8.50 -7.38 12.45
N PRO A 310 9.01 -6.36 13.14
CA PRO A 310 8.38 -5.04 13.19
C PRO A 310 8.50 -4.28 11.87
N VAL A 311 7.44 -3.58 11.48
CA VAL A 311 7.32 -2.82 10.23
C VAL A 311 6.61 -1.50 10.53
N ASP A 312 7.08 -0.39 9.95
CA ASP A 312 6.53 0.98 10.10
C ASP A 312 6.24 1.43 11.55
N MET A 313 7.06 0.99 12.51
CA MET A 313 6.89 1.28 13.94
C MET A 313 7.26 2.74 14.28
N GLN A 314 6.27 3.62 14.30
CA GLN A 314 6.40 5.07 14.54
C GLN A 314 5.88 5.48 15.92
N LEU A 315 6.58 6.42 16.57
CA LEU A 315 6.07 7.19 17.71
C LEU A 315 5.80 8.65 17.28
N THR A 316 4.57 9.14 17.46
CA THR A 316 4.17 10.53 17.19
C THR A 316 3.67 11.18 18.48
N LEU A 317 3.94 12.46 18.74
CA LEU A 317 3.41 13.15 19.93
C LEU A 317 1.95 13.52 19.73
N ASN A 318 1.10 13.19 20.71
CA ASN A 318 -0.28 13.63 20.76
C ASN A 318 -0.33 15.10 21.26
N SER A 319 -1.37 15.85 20.92
CA SER A 319 -1.44 17.32 21.06
C SER A 319 -1.21 17.89 22.47
N GLY A 320 -1.37 17.11 23.55
CA GLY A 320 -1.01 17.54 24.90
C GLY A 320 0.50 17.43 25.24
N ALA A 321 1.30 16.79 24.38
CA ALA A 321 2.66 16.30 24.64
C ALA A 321 2.82 15.46 25.94
N SER A 322 1.70 14.95 26.47
CA SER A 322 1.62 14.04 27.62
C SER A 322 1.76 12.58 27.20
N THR A 323 1.25 12.23 26.02
CA THR A 323 1.27 10.90 25.41
C THR A 323 1.88 10.93 24.02
N MET A 324 2.34 9.78 23.56
CA MET A 324 2.76 9.52 22.18
C MET A 324 1.89 8.39 21.62
N GLN A 325 1.39 8.53 20.40
CA GLN A 325 0.83 7.40 19.68
C GLN A 325 1.96 6.50 19.17
N LEU A 326 1.97 5.23 19.57
CA LEU A 326 2.73 4.17 18.92
C LEU A 326 1.85 3.54 17.86
N THR A 327 2.22 3.71 16.59
CA THR A 327 1.59 3.09 15.42
C THR A 327 2.57 2.18 14.70
N GLY A 328 2.09 1.16 14.01
CA GLY A 328 2.92 0.31 13.13
C GLY A 328 2.33 -1.08 12.98
N PHE A 329 3.15 -2.04 12.58
CA PHE A 329 2.74 -3.43 12.42
C PHE A 329 3.81 -4.40 12.91
N ILE A 330 3.38 -5.58 13.34
CA ILE A 330 4.24 -6.76 13.49
C ILE A 330 3.79 -7.80 12.47
N ARG A 331 4.70 -8.19 11.57
CA ARG A 331 4.55 -9.32 10.64
C ARG A 331 5.10 -10.59 11.30
N VAL A 332 4.37 -11.69 11.22
CA VAL A 332 4.76 -13.01 11.74
C VAL A 332 4.72 -14.03 10.60
N ARG A 333 5.75 -14.87 10.49
CA ARG A 333 5.82 -15.94 9.49
C ARG A 333 5.02 -17.16 9.97
N THR A 334 4.17 -17.69 9.11
CA THR A 334 3.34 -18.88 9.39
C THR A 334 3.79 -20.13 8.65
N THR A 335 4.83 -20.04 7.82
CA THR A 335 5.40 -21.16 7.08
C THR A 335 5.88 -22.26 8.02
N GLY A 336 5.29 -23.46 7.89
CA GLY A 336 5.58 -24.59 8.79
C GLY A 336 4.81 -24.59 10.11
N LEU A 337 4.01 -23.56 10.39
CA LEU A 337 2.97 -23.60 11.43
C LEU A 337 1.68 -24.22 10.86
N ALA A 338 0.70 -24.51 11.71
CA ALA A 338 -0.63 -24.93 11.24
C ALA A 338 -1.42 -23.72 10.71
N GLY A 339 -2.39 -23.98 9.83
CA GLY A 339 -3.28 -22.94 9.32
C GLY A 339 -4.03 -22.23 10.45
N GLY A 340 -3.90 -20.90 10.53
CA GLY A 340 -4.46 -20.10 11.62
C GLY A 340 -3.65 -20.09 12.92
N SER A 341 -2.46 -20.71 13.02
CA SER A 341 -1.78 -20.99 14.29
C SER A 341 -1.66 -19.85 15.33
N VAL A 342 -1.80 -18.56 14.99
CA VAL A 342 -1.60 -17.41 15.91
C VAL A 342 -2.87 -16.55 16.04
N TRP A 343 -3.46 -16.45 17.24
CA TRP A 343 -4.62 -15.59 17.58
C TRP A 343 -4.23 -14.10 17.61
N SER A 344 -3.29 -13.75 18.49
CA SER A 344 -2.82 -12.38 18.70
C SER A 344 -1.36 -12.39 19.04
N ILE A 345 -0.79 -11.19 18.99
CA ILE A 345 0.41 -10.87 19.74
C ILE A 345 0.12 -9.98 20.93
N THR A 346 0.99 -10.06 21.92
CA THR A 346 1.16 -9.12 23.02
C THR A 346 2.59 -8.61 22.98
N LEU A 347 2.76 -7.31 22.71
CA LEU A 347 4.03 -6.61 22.86
C LEU A 347 4.20 -6.31 24.35
N ASN A 348 5.06 -7.06 25.04
CA ASN A 348 5.42 -6.81 26.43
C ASN A 348 6.57 -5.80 26.45
N TYR A 349 6.23 -4.51 26.50
CA TYR A 349 7.22 -3.45 26.41
C TYR A 349 7.91 -3.14 27.74
N LYS A 350 9.03 -2.45 27.65
CA LYS A 350 9.76 -1.86 28.78
C LYS A 350 9.66 -0.35 28.70
N ASN A 351 9.53 0.29 29.85
CA ASN A 351 9.64 1.75 29.94
C ASN A 351 11.05 2.22 29.52
N ARG A 352 11.24 3.53 29.33
CA ARG A 352 12.53 4.15 28.93
C ARG A 352 13.75 3.70 29.75
N GLY A 353 13.56 3.27 31.00
CA GLY A 353 14.60 2.76 31.89
C GLY A 353 14.74 1.24 31.92
N GLY A 354 14.17 0.49 30.98
CA GLY A 354 14.16 -0.98 30.94
C GLY A 354 13.19 -1.63 31.95
N GLY A 355 12.42 -0.85 32.69
CA GLY A 355 11.55 -1.30 33.78
C GLY A 355 10.12 -1.65 33.35
N GLY A 356 9.45 -2.46 34.16
CA GLY A 356 8.03 -2.84 33.99
C GLY A 356 7.02 -1.88 34.65
N ASN A 357 7.30 -0.58 34.67
CA ASN A 357 6.37 0.45 35.18
C ASN A 357 6.08 1.48 34.08
N CYS A 358 4.89 1.39 33.49
CA CYS A 358 4.45 2.21 32.36
C CYS A 358 3.31 3.16 32.77
N GLY A 359 3.34 3.62 34.02
CA GLY A 359 2.32 4.50 34.59
C GLY A 359 1.04 3.74 34.88
N ASN A 360 -0.06 4.14 34.24
CA ASN A 360 -1.37 3.50 34.41
C ASN A 360 -1.54 2.24 33.54
N SER A 361 -0.59 1.90 32.66
CA SER A 361 -0.62 0.69 31.84
C SER A 361 0.21 -0.44 32.44
N ASN A 362 -0.14 -1.68 32.10
CA ASN A 362 0.55 -2.91 32.49
C ASN A 362 1.79 -3.23 31.61
N CYS A 363 2.30 -2.25 30.86
CA CYS A 363 3.36 -2.41 29.86
C CYS A 363 3.06 -3.45 28.76
N LYS A 364 1.79 -3.65 28.40
CA LYS A 364 1.37 -4.56 27.32
C LYS A 364 0.54 -3.83 26.27
N ILE A 365 0.73 -4.22 25.01
CA ILE A 365 -0.13 -3.86 23.89
C ILE A 365 -0.55 -5.17 23.22
N THR A 366 -1.84 -5.47 23.20
CA THR A 366 -2.39 -6.61 22.48
C THR A 366 -2.79 -6.15 21.08
N ALA A 367 -2.49 -6.97 20.06
CA ALA A 367 -2.92 -6.74 18.69
C ALA A 367 -3.47 -8.04 18.10
N THR A 368 -4.66 -7.97 17.52
CA THR A 368 -5.31 -9.06 16.78
C THR A 368 -4.81 -9.11 15.34
N LEU A 369 -5.07 -10.21 14.63
CA LEU A 369 -4.67 -10.34 13.23
C LEU A 369 -5.44 -9.32 12.35
N LEU A 370 -4.78 -8.74 11.34
CA LEU A 370 -5.33 -7.77 10.37
C LEU A 370 -5.03 -8.17 8.90
N GLY A 371 -4.22 -9.21 8.66
CA GLY A 371 -4.25 -9.93 7.39
C GLY A 371 -3.03 -10.73 7.02
N ALA A 372 -3.04 -11.27 5.79
CA ALA A 372 -2.02 -12.22 5.32
C ALA A 372 -1.33 -11.80 4.01
N THR A 373 -0.05 -12.13 3.90
CA THR A 373 0.79 -11.96 2.70
C THR A 373 1.41 -13.30 2.33
N GLN A 374 1.65 -13.50 1.04
CA GLN A 374 2.35 -14.66 0.51
C GLN A 374 3.63 -14.23 -0.21
N GLY A 375 4.72 -14.95 0.04
CA GLY A 375 5.92 -14.97 -0.79
C GLY A 375 5.80 -16.00 -1.91
N PHE A 376 6.93 -16.49 -2.43
CA PHE A 376 6.93 -17.66 -3.32
C PHE A 376 6.92 -19.01 -2.57
N ASP A 377 7.59 -19.08 -1.40
CA ASP A 377 7.65 -20.27 -0.54
C ASP A 377 6.96 -20.06 0.82
N ASP A 378 6.73 -18.79 1.18
CA ASP A 378 6.44 -18.36 2.54
C ASP A 378 5.06 -17.72 2.70
N THR A 379 4.54 -17.76 3.91
CA THR A 379 3.26 -17.17 4.32
C THR A 379 3.50 -16.33 5.55
N PHE A 380 2.86 -15.16 5.59
CA PHE A 380 2.99 -14.19 6.66
C PHE A 380 1.62 -13.68 7.09
N VAL A 381 1.51 -13.28 8.34
CA VAL A 381 0.31 -12.70 8.96
C VAL A 381 0.68 -11.43 9.74
N TRP A 382 -0.23 -10.46 9.85
CA TRP A 382 0.07 -9.11 10.32
C TRP A 382 -0.80 -8.67 11.49
N PHE A 383 -0.21 -7.98 12.45
CA PHE A 383 -0.89 -7.47 13.64
C PHE A 383 -0.65 -5.95 13.74
N PRO A 384 -1.70 -5.12 13.82
CA PRO A 384 -1.56 -3.67 13.86
C PRO A 384 -1.25 -3.22 15.28
N VAL A 385 -0.22 -2.39 15.44
CA VAL A 385 0.07 -1.71 16.70
C VAL A 385 -0.56 -0.33 16.64
N ASN A 386 -1.43 -0.03 17.62
CA ASN A 386 -2.02 1.30 17.80
C ASN A 386 -2.29 1.51 19.30
N SER A 387 -1.45 2.30 19.99
CA SER A 387 -1.55 2.47 21.44
C SER A 387 -0.90 3.76 21.96
N GLU A 388 -1.44 4.35 23.02
CA GLU A 388 -0.81 5.49 23.69
C GLU A 388 0.30 5.06 24.68
N ILE A 389 1.47 5.68 24.54
CA ILE A 389 2.61 5.56 25.46
C ILE A 389 2.74 6.88 26.24
N SER A 390 2.75 6.82 27.58
CA SER A 390 2.99 8.02 28.39
C SER A 390 4.41 8.55 28.19
N THR A 391 4.55 9.85 27.90
CA THR A 391 5.85 10.53 27.81
C THR A 391 6.59 10.59 29.15
N SER A 392 5.90 10.37 30.28
CA SER A 392 6.54 10.33 31.60
C SER A 392 7.32 9.03 31.85
N THR A 393 6.96 7.93 31.17
CA THR A 393 7.61 6.62 31.33
C THR A 393 8.33 6.16 30.06
N GLY A 394 7.83 6.50 28.88
CA GLY A 394 8.44 6.15 27.60
C GLY A 394 8.45 4.66 27.27
N ILE A 395 9.25 4.31 26.26
CA ILE A 395 9.50 2.93 25.82
C ILE A 395 11.00 2.76 25.46
N SER A 396 11.58 1.58 25.72
CA SER A 396 12.98 1.24 25.36
C SER A 396 13.13 -0.04 24.52
N SER A 397 12.17 -0.95 24.61
CA SER A 397 12.18 -2.25 23.91
C SER A 397 10.88 -3.00 24.18
N TYR A 398 10.65 -4.10 23.48
CA TYR A 398 9.58 -5.07 23.77
C TYR A 398 9.98 -6.50 23.40
N THR A 399 9.28 -7.48 23.96
CA THR A 399 9.24 -8.85 23.46
C THR A 399 7.84 -9.17 22.92
N VAL A 400 7.76 -10.02 21.90
CA VAL A 400 6.51 -10.40 21.26
C VAL A 400 6.09 -11.77 21.80
N THR A 401 5.08 -11.79 22.68
CA THR A 401 4.39 -13.04 23.03
C THR A 401 3.27 -13.25 22.04
N PHE A 402 3.30 -14.31 21.25
CA PHE A 402 2.15 -14.73 20.45
C PHE A 402 1.34 -15.80 21.18
N THR A 403 0.02 -15.66 21.12
CA THR A 403 -0.95 -16.63 21.61
C THR A 403 -1.34 -17.54 20.46
N MET A 404 -1.14 -18.84 20.63
CA MET A 404 -1.42 -19.84 19.62
C MET A 404 -2.90 -20.23 19.61
N ALA A 405 -3.32 -20.86 18.51
CA ALA A 405 -4.68 -21.37 18.28
C ALA A 405 -5.15 -22.44 19.29
N ASP A 406 -4.26 -22.98 20.12
CA ASP A 406 -4.52 -23.96 21.19
C ASP A 406 -4.42 -23.35 22.61
N GLY A 407 -4.31 -22.01 22.70
CA GLY A 407 -4.12 -21.29 23.95
C GLY A 407 -2.70 -21.35 24.54
N THR A 408 -1.76 -22.06 23.91
CA THR A 408 -0.35 -21.97 24.30
C THR A 408 0.21 -20.59 23.96
N THR A 409 1.28 -20.17 24.65
CA THR A 409 1.95 -18.90 24.37
C THR A 409 3.45 -19.13 24.18
N GLN A 410 3.99 -18.54 23.12
CA GLN A 410 5.43 -18.50 22.88
C GLN A 410 5.86 -17.04 22.85
N THR A 411 6.96 -16.74 23.54
CA THR A 411 7.55 -15.40 23.52
C THR A 411 8.84 -15.43 22.72
N LEU A 412 8.96 -14.55 21.74
CA LEU A 412 10.20 -14.27 21.05
C LEU A 412 10.75 -12.93 21.50
N ASP A 413 12.05 -12.94 21.75
CA ASP A 413 12.84 -11.86 22.31
C ASP A 413 13.97 -11.45 21.35
N ASN A 414 13.76 -11.61 20.04
CA ASN A 414 14.70 -11.17 19.02
C ASN A 414 16.11 -11.76 19.22
N ASN A 415 16.19 -13.09 19.37
CA ASN A 415 17.41 -13.84 19.72
C ASN A 415 18.08 -13.35 21.03
N GLY A 416 17.30 -13.11 22.08
CA GLY A 416 17.76 -12.64 23.39
C GLY A 416 18.03 -11.13 23.51
N ASN A 417 17.84 -10.34 22.44
CA ASN A 417 18.15 -8.90 22.41
C ASN A 417 16.97 -7.99 22.80
N SER A 418 15.74 -8.52 22.79
CA SER A 418 14.47 -7.78 22.63
C SER A 418 14.39 -7.00 21.31
N TYR A 419 13.18 -6.63 20.88
CA TYR A 419 13.00 -5.68 19.78
C TYR A 419 13.25 -4.27 20.34
N PRO A 420 14.25 -3.51 19.83
CA PRO A 420 14.55 -2.17 20.33
C PRO A 420 13.47 -1.16 19.91
N MET A 421 13.22 -0.17 20.76
CA MET A 421 12.41 1.01 20.43
C MET A 421 12.92 2.20 21.25
N GLN A 422 12.72 3.44 20.82
CA GLN A 422 13.22 4.61 21.55
C GLN A 422 12.28 5.80 21.48
N ASP A 423 12.25 6.62 22.54
CA ASP A 423 11.46 7.85 22.65
C ASP A 423 12.32 9.12 22.82
N ALA A 424 13.59 9.03 22.41
CA ALA A 424 14.61 10.08 22.53
C ALA A 424 14.55 11.10 21.37
N ILE A 425 14.24 10.64 20.16
CA ILE A 425 14.00 11.46 18.96
C ILE A 425 12.88 10.84 18.14
N LEU A 426 11.93 11.66 17.67
CA LEU A 426 10.70 11.21 17.01
C LEU A 426 10.42 12.07 15.77
N LEU A 427 10.26 11.47 14.59
CA LEU A 427 9.76 12.15 13.40
C LEU A 427 8.29 12.56 13.62
N GLN A 428 8.01 13.85 13.59
CA GLN A 428 6.63 14.35 13.71
C GLN A 428 6.02 14.47 12.32
N LYS A 429 5.51 13.35 11.80
CA LYS A 429 4.86 13.28 10.47
C LYS A 429 3.78 14.37 10.27
N PRO A 430 2.91 14.72 11.26
CA PRO A 430 1.95 15.81 11.09
C PRO A 430 2.56 17.23 11.02
N GLN A 431 3.75 17.43 11.59
CA GLN A 431 4.52 18.69 11.56
C GLN A 431 5.56 18.70 10.43
N SER A 432 5.58 17.66 9.60
CA SER A 432 6.46 17.49 8.45
C SER A 432 5.61 17.46 7.18
N CYS A 433 6.18 17.88 6.06
CA CYS A 433 5.45 18.00 4.81
C CYS A 433 6.37 17.92 3.60
N LEU A 434 5.78 17.49 2.49
CA LEU A 434 6.41 17.48 1.17
C LEU A 434 5.56 18.37 0.25
N ILE A 435 6.15 19.46 -0.24
CA ILE A 435 5.43 20.50 -1.00
C ILE A 435 6.23 20.81 -2.26
N SER A 436 5.75 20.34 -3.42
CA SER A 436 6.29 20.68 -4.74
C SER A 436 7.81 20.46 -4.91
N GLY A 437 8.36 19.36 -4.37
CA GLY A 437 9.80 19.06 -4.40
C GLY A 437 10.61 19.57 -3.18
N ASP A 438 9.99 20.38 -2.31
CA ASP A 438 10.59 20.88 -1.07
C ASP A 438 10.08 20.06 0.14
N LEU A 439 11.00 19.39 0.82
CA LEU A 439 10.76 18.54 1.97
C LEU A 439 11.07 19.30 3.26
N THR A 440 10.05 19.61 4.06
CA THR A 440 10.21 20.15 5.42
C THR A 440 10.00 19.04 6.44
N VAL A 441 11.03 18.76 7.24
CA VAL A 441 11.00 17.73 8.28
C VAL A 441 11.10 18.35 9.66
N THR A 442 10.19 17.94 10.54
CA THR A 442 10.18 18.31 11.95
C THR A 442 10.35 17.09 12.83
N ALA A 443 11.37 17.11 13.70
CA ALA A 443 11.66 16.09 14.69
C ALA A 443 11.45 16.64 16.11
N ALA A 444 10.89 15.83 17.00
CA ALA A 444 10.79 16.12 18.43
C ALA A 444 11.89 15.35 19.19
N VAL A 445 12.76 16.06 19.92
CA VAL A 445 13.88 15.49 20.67
C VAL A 445 13.70 15.74 22.15
N ARG A 446 13.88 14.70 22.96
CA ARG A 446 13.58 14.72 24.40
C ARG A 446 14.47 15.72 25.15
N ASN A 447 13.90 16.47 26.10
CA ASN A 447 14.55 17.63 26.72
C ASN A 447 15.83 17.32 27.53
N ASP A 448 16.01 16.08 28.00
CA ASP A 448 17.24 15.62 28.65
C ASP A 448 18.38 15.31 27.65
N LEU A 449 18.09 15.34 26.35
CA LEU A 449 19.04 15.12 25.25
C LEU A 449 19.21 16.36 24.35
N ASN A 450 18.51 17.46 24.63
CA ASN A 450 18.45 18.64 23.75
C ASN A 450 19.73 19.53 23.75
N SER A 451 20.80 19.04 24.38
CA SER A 451 22.18 19.56 24.34
C SER A 451 23.07 18.82 23.33
N LEU A 452 22.59 17.73 22.73
CA LEU A 452 23.24 17.06 21.60
C LEU A 452 22.83 17.76 20.29
N PRO A 453 23.72 17.82 19.27
CA PRO A 453 23.36 18.36 17.96
C PRO A 453 22.35 17.43 17.28
N VAL A 454 21.24 17.99 16.78
CA VAL A 454 20.21 17.25 16.06
C VAL A 454 20.47 17.38 14.57
N ASN A 455 20.76 16.24 13.96
CA ASN A 455 21.30 16.13 12.61
C ASN A 455 20.37 15.27 11.75
N MET A 456 19.98 15.81 10.61
CA MET A 456 19.76 15.05 9.39
C MET A 456 21.12 14.94 8.67
N PHE A 457 21.16 14.61 7.38
CA PHE A 457 22.31 14.95 6.52
C PHE A 457 22.58 16.47 6.45
N LEU A 458 21.65 17.31 6.93
CA LEU A 458 21.80 18.73 7.21
C LEU A 458 21.51 19.02 8.70
N SER A 459 22.06 20.10 9.23
CA SER A 459 21.78 20.56 10.61
C SER A 459 20.36 21.08 10.74
N MET A 460 19.58 20.60 11.71
CA MET A 460 18.21 21.07 11.94
C MET A 460 18.17 22.32 12.83
N THR A 461 17.26 23.25 12.54
CA THR A 461 17.06 24.48 13.34
C THR A 461 16.25 24.15 14.59
N LYS A 462 16.75 24.55 15.76
CA LYS A 462 16.06 24.38 17.05
C LYS A 462 14.88 25.34 17.15
N GLY A 463 13.67 24.79 17.31
CA GLY A 463 12.44 25.52 17.60
C GLY A 463 12.04 25.43 19.07
N ASP A 464 10.75 25.66 19.32
CA ASP A 464 10.17 25.69 20.66
C ASP A 464 10.11 24.31 21.35
N CYS A 465 9.87 24.35 22.66
CA CYS A 465 9.62 23.17 23.47
C CYS A 465 8.11 22.92 23.63
N VAL A 466 7.72 21.66 23.75
CA VAL A 466 6.37 21.26 24.12
C VAL A 466 6.47 20.12 25.13
N GLY A 467 6.08 20.40 26.38
CA GLY A 467 6.21 19.43 27.48
C GLY A 467 7.65 18.88 27.58
N PRO A 468 7.86 17.55 27.56
CA PRO A 468 9.17 16.94 27.71
C PRO A 468 10.02 16.88 26.43
N TYR A 469 9.60 17.53 25.33
CA TYR A 469 10.31 17.55 24.05
C TYR A 469 10.64 18.97 23.56
N THR A 470 11.71 19.06 22.76
CA THR A 470 12.15 20.24 22.00
C THR A 470 12.00 19.92 20.52
N PHE A 471 11.36 20.79 19.74
CA PHE A 471 11.17 20.58 18.31
C PHE A 471 12.37 21.11 17.51
N TYR A 472 12.70 20.43 16.42
CA TYR A 472 13.77 20.79 15.48
C TYR A 472 13.23 20.64 14.06
N THR A 473 13.41 21.65 13.21
CA THR A 473 12.89 21.67 11.84
C THR A 473 13.99 21.98 10.84
N SER A 474 13.95 21.33 9.68
CA SER A 474 14.79 21.65 8.52
C SER A 474 13.96 21.56 7.25
N THR A 475 14.27 22.40 6.27
CA THR A 475 13.72 22.29 4.91
C THR A 475 14.85 21.97 3.95
N PHE A 476 14.65 20.96 3.11
CA PHE A 476 15.52 20.58 2.01
C PHE A 476 14.79 20.85 0.70
N THR A 477 15.46 21.50 -0.25
CA THR A 477 14.87 21.93 -1.52
C THR A 477 15.50 21.19 -2.69
N GLY A 478 14.68 20.70 -3.64
CA GLY A 478 15.17 20.07 -4.87
C GLY A 478 15.57 18.60 -4.72
N LEU A 479 14.67 17.77 -4.20
CA LEU A 479 14.82 16.30 -4.24
C LEU A 479 14.74 15.70 -5.65
N GLY A 480 14.16 16.43 -6.61
CA GLY A 480 13.89 15.94 -7.97
C GLY A 480 12.49 15.35 -8.11
N GLU A 481 12.23 14.61 -9.20
CA GLU A 481 10.90 14.10 -9.55
C GLU A 481 10.46 12.85 -8.75
N LEU A 482 11.32 12.30 -7.88
CA LEU A 482 11.05 11.13 -7.02
C LEU A 482 11.10 11.50 -5.52
N ASP A 483 10.70 12.73 -5.19
CA ASP A 483 10.71 13.26 -3.83
C ASP A 483 9.84 12.45 -2.85
N TYR A 484 8.70 11.94 -3.32
CA TYR A 484 7.80 11.04 -2.59
C TYR A 484 8.45 9.71 -2.16
N ALA A 485 9.40 9.20 -2.95
CA ALA A 485 10.09 7.93 -2.70
C ALA A 485 11.21 8.08 -1.66
N ALA A 486 11.58 9.32 -1.29
CA ALA A 486 12.67 9.58 -0.37
C ALA A 486 12.45 8.95 1.02
N LYS A 487 13.57 8.54 1.64
CA LYS A 487 13.61 8.00 3.00
C LYS A 487 14.23 9.00 3.97
N ILE A 488 13.58 9.19 5.11
CA ILE A 488 13.85 10.25 6.08
C ILE A 488 14.45 9.66 7.36
N ASP A 489 15.65 10.13 7.69
CA ASP A 489 16.41 9.78 8.89
C ASP A 489 16.59 11.05 9.75
N VAL A 490 16.17 11.00 11.02
CA VAL A 490 16.42 12.06 12.01
C VAL A 490 17.23 11.51 13.18
N VAL A 491 18.35 12.16 13.51
CA VAL A 491 19.35 11.64 14.45
C VAL A 491 19.70 12.69 15.53
N SER A 492 19.81 12.26 16.79
CA SER A 492 20.29 13.11 17.88
C SER A 492 21.70 12.68 18.31
N GLY A 493 22.69 13.55 18.10
CA GLY A 493 24.10 13.26 18.34
C GLY A 493 24.84 12.74 17.10
N SER A 494 25.82 11.86 17.31
CA SER A 494 26.74 11.37 16.28
C SER A 494 27.27 9.97 16.59
N GLY A 495 27.48 9.14 15.55
CA GLY A 495 27.98 7.77 15.67
C GLY A 495 26.86 6.72 15.72
N ALA A 496 27.23 5.44 15.70
CA ALA A 496 26.27 4.33 15.57
C ALA A 496 25.31 4.18 16.78
N SER A 497 25.68 4.69 17.95
CA SER A 497 24.87 4.69 19.17
C SER A 497 24.01 5.95 19.35
N ALA A 498 23.99 6.86 18.37
CA ALA A 498 23.15 8.06 18.40
C ALA A 498 21.66 7.67 18.24
N PRO A 499 20.75 8.10 19.14
CA PRO A 499 19.32 7.90 18.98
C PRO A 499 18.83 8.41 17.63
N ARG A 500 17.93 7.63 17.03
CA ARG A 500 17.46 7.80 15.65
C ARG A 500 16.04 7.30 15.47
N ASP A 501 15.29 8.03 14.66
CA ASP A 501 14.03 7.60 14.05
C ASP A 501 14.26 7.69 12.54
N ASP A 502 14.24 6.56 11.84
CA ASP A 502 14.89 6.43 10.54
C ASP A 502 14.15 5.51 9.55
N PHE A 503 14.49 5.66 8.27
CA PHE A 503 13.84 4.97 7.15
C PHE A 503 12.34 5.26 6.91
N ASN A 504 11.85 6.37 7.45
CA ASN A 504 10.48 6.85 7.24
C ASN A 504 10.23 7.26 5.78
N ALA A 505 9.05 6.97 5.21
CA ALA A 505 8.75 7.38 3.85
C ALA A 505 8.30 8.84 3.76
N ALA A 506 8.79 9.58 2.76
CA ALA A 506 8.32 10.95 2.48
C ALA A 506 6.87 10.97 1.95
N SER A 507 6.43 9.90 1.28
CA SER A 507 5.04 9.71 0.84
C SER A 507 4.00 9.55 1.96
N GLU A 508 4.43 9.39 3.22
CA GLU A 508 3.55 9.41 4.40
C GLU A 508 3.34 10.82 4.97
N LEU A 509 3.96 11.85 4.38
CA LEU A 509 3.83 13.24 4.81
C LEU A 509 2.66 13.94 4.10
N GLY A 510 2.06 14.92 4.78
CA GLY A 510 1.02 15.76 4.19
C GLY A 510 1.58 16.83 3.25
N GLY A 511 0.75 17.32 2.32
CA GLY A 511 1.08 18.47 1.46
C GLY A 511 1.12 19.83 2.18
N THR A 512 0.96 19.86 3.51
CA THR A 512 1.07 21.06 4.36
C THR A 512 1.62 20.69 5.73
N CYS A 513 2.60 21.44 6.23
CA CYS A 513 3.15 21.24 7.58
C CYS A 513 2.18 21.83 8.61
N ARG A 514 1.57 20.99 9.46
CA ARG A 514 0.60 21.45 10.46
C ARG A 514 1.32 21.94 11.71
N SER A 515 0.96 23.12 12.21
CA SER A 515 1.37 23.58 13.54
C SER A 515 1.01 22.55 14.61
N PHE A 516 1.87 22.37 15.62
CA PHE A 516 1.53 21.52 16.76
C PHE A 516 0.34 22.13 17.53
N GLN A 517 -0.77 21.38 17.62
CA GLN A 517 -2.03 21.88 18.19
C GLN A 517 -2.03 21.80 19.72
N SER A 518 -2.73 22.74 20.36
CA SER A 518 -2.94 22.80 21.82
C SER A 518 -1.67 22.69 22.71
N PRO A 519 -0.56 23.38 22.40
CA PRO A 519 0.63 23.34 23.26
C PRO A 519 0.29 23.84 24.68
N PRO A 520 0.78 23.17 25.74
CA PRO A 520 0.43 23.51 27.12
C PRO A 520 0.95 24.89 27.50
N SER A 521 0.10 25.69 28.15
CA SER A 521 0.22 27.14 28.27
C SER A 521 1.51 27.68 28.93
N SER A 522 2.22 26.86 29.71
CA SER A 522 3.62 27.12 30.09
C SER A 522 4.31 25.91 30.71
N ALA A 523 5.24 25.27 30.00
CA ALA A 523 6.53 24.75 30.51
C ALA A 523 7.27 23.86 29.50
N CYS A 524 8.54 24.16 29.23
CA CYS A 524 9.50 23.10 28.87
C CYS A 524 9.73 22.24 30.13
N THR A 525 9.36 20.97 30.13
CA THR A 525 9.65 20.09 31.28
C THR A 525 10.99 19.41 31.08
N THR A 526 12.01 19.79 31.86
CA THR A 526 13.33 19.13 31.88
C THR A 526 13.24 17.83 32.68
N GLY A 527 12.54 16.85 32.10
CA GLY A 527 11.99 15.69 32.80
C GLY A 527 12.95 14.53 33.08
N ARG A 528 13.90 14.70 34.01
CA ARG A 528 14.37 13.55 34.81
C ARG A 528 13.58 13.51 36.12
N ALA A 529 12.58 12.63 36.20
CA ALA A 529 11.90 12.34 37.45
C ALA A 529 12.91 11.77 38.47
N SER A 530 13.10 12.45 39.60
CA SER A 530 14.03 12.02 40.65
C SER A 530 13.42 10.92 41.51
N THR A 531 13.82 9.67 41.28
CA THR A 531 13.52 8.55 42.18
C THR A 531 14.38 8.64 43.44
N THR A 532 13.90 9.40 44.43
CA THR A 532 14.51 9.46 45.76
C THR A 532 14.38 8.07 46.45
N PRO A 533 15.47 7.42 46.86
CA PRO A 533 15.38 6.11 47.50
C PRO A 533 14.70 6.19 48.87
N GLY A 534 13.61 5.44 49.05
CA GLY A 534 13.00 5.24 50.37
C GLY A 534 13.94 4.47 51.29
N SER A 535 14.07 4.94 52.53
CA SER A 535 15.05 4.42 53.48
C SER A 535 14.71 3.01 54.00
N SER A 536 15.60 2.04 53.77
CA SER A 536 15.70 0.79 54.53
C SER A 536 17.12 0.65 55.10
N SER A 537 17.24 0.45 56.41
CA SER A 537 18.50 0.62 57.13
C SER A 537 19.05 -0.70 57.70
N THR A 538 20.14 -1.23 57.11
CA THR A 538 21.04 -2.17 57.82
C THR A 538 22.46 -2.19 57.23
N SER A 539 23.37 -1.51 57.94
CA SER A 539 24.75 -1.92 58.28
C SER A 539 25.69 -2.64 57.29
N SER A 540 26.94 -2.11 57.24
CA SER A 540 28.21 -2.79 56.91
C SER A 540 28.55 -2.97 55.42
N SER A 541 29.80 -2.81 54.97
CA SER A 541 31.00 -2.15 55.54
C SER A 541 32.13 -2.06 54.48
N VAL A 542 32.96 -1.01 54.53
CA VAL A 542 34.43 -0.95 54.29
C VAL A 542 35.02 -1.96 53.26
N GLU A 543 35.71 -1.57 52.18
CA GLU A 543 36.89 -0.66 52.16
C GLU A 543 37.16 0.02 50.79
N THR A 544 38.13 0.94 50.74
CA THR A 544 38.51 1.76 49.57
C THR A 544 39.75 1.24 48.82
N VAL A 545 39.80 1.41 47.49
CA VAL A 545 41.07 1.45 46.73
C VAL A 545 41.14 2.67 45.80
N SER A 546 42.23 3.41 45.98
CA SER A 546 42.74 4.63 45.33
C SER A 546 43.49 4.36 43.99
N LEU A 547 44.01 5.31 43.18
CA LEU A 547 44.17 6.80 43.21
C LEU A 547 44.51 7.30 41.77
N SER A 548 44.22 8.58 41.47
CA SER A 548 44.92 9.48 40.50
C SER A 548 44.91 9.11 38.98
N SER A 549 45.06 10.05 38.03
CA SER A 549 45.82 11.31 38.03
C SER A 549 45.15 12.41 37.15
N THR A 550 44.94 13.65 37.65
CA THR A 550 45.81 14.85 37.44
C THR A 550 45.51 15.60 36.12
N VAL A 551 44.71 16.70 36.11
CA VAL A 551 45.09 18.13 36.33
C VAL A 551 45.77 18.74 35.06
N VAL A 552 45.48 19.96 34.55
CA VAL A 552 45.50 21.32 35.15
C VAL A 552 44.57 22.36 34.48
N ILE A 553 43.91 23.18 35.32
CA ILE A 553 43.76 24.67 35.28
C ILE A 553 43.48 25.41 33.95
N SER A 554 42.31 26.06 33.87
CA SER A 554 42.16 27.55 33.89
C SER A 554 40.66 27.94 33.91
N ALA A 555 40.13 28.95 34.62
CA ALA A 555 40.35 29.54 35.96
C ALA A 555 39.54 30.85 36.01
N THR A 556 38.55 30.97 36.94
CA THR A 556 38.05 32.24 37.55
C THR A 556 37.40 33.31 36.62
N SER A 557 36.58 34.27 37.02
CA SER A 557 36.00 34.79 38.30
C SER A 557 34.88 35.80 37.94
N SER A 558 33.97 36.32 38.79
CA SER A 558 33.47 36.03 40.15
C SER A 558 32.25 36.95 40.44
N ALA A 559 31.49 36.66 41.51
CA ALA A 559 30.69 37.58 42.35
C ALA A 559 29.69 38.57 41.66
N SER A 560 28.37 38.41 41.82
CA SER A 560 27.54 38.66 43.03
C SER A 560 27.24 40.14 43.33
N SER A 561 25.95 40.49 43.42
CA SER A 561 25.39 41.48 44.35
C SER A 561 23.87 41.30 44.47
N SER A 562 23.30 41.65 45.63
CA SER A 562 21.91 41.31 46.00
C SER A 562 21.27 42.35 46.92
N ILE A 563 20.07 42.83 46.57
CA ILE A 563 19.13 43.59 47.41
C ILE A 563 17.72 43.36 46.83
N LEU A 564 16.72 42.77 47.49
CA LEU A 564 16.11 42.96 48.82
C LEU A 564 14.96 43.98 48.80
N SER A 565 13.71 43.49 48.95
CA SER A 565 12.64 44.14 49.73
C SER A 565 11.37 43.28 49.85
N THR A 566 10.81 43.20 51.05
CA THR A 566 9.49 42.66 51.46
C THR A 566 8.73 43.79 52.23
N PRO A 567 7.54 43.64 52.89
CA PRO A 567 6.60 42.50 53.13
C PRO A 567 5.18 42.82 52.57
N SER A 568 3.97 42.63 53.14
CA SER A 568 3.40 42.20 54.46
C SER A 568 1.85 41.99 54.35
N SER A 569 1.07 41.38 55.27
CA SER A 569 1.24 40.17 56.11
C SER A 569 0.00 39.87 57.01
N VAL A 570 -0.76 38.78 56.75
CA VAL A 570 -1.59 37.97 57.72
C VAL A 570 -2.70 38.69 58.58
N PRO A 571 -3.55 38.02 59.42
CA PRO A 571 -3.99 36.60 59.56
C PRO A 571 -5.52 36.32 59.85
N SER A 572 -5.88 35.04 60.02
CA SER A 572 -6.90 34.48 60.99
C SER A 572 -8.42 34.72 60.82
N THR A 573 -9.40 33.92 61.33
CA THR A 573 -9.49 32.51 61.86
C THR A 573 -10.98 32.07 62.05
N SER A 574 -11.22 30.75 62.18
CA SER A 574 -12.32 30.10 62.97
C SER A 574 -13.76 30.03 62.41
N SER A 575 -14.67 29.35 63.13
CA SER A 575 -15.70 28.47 62.52
C SER A 575 -17.06 28.42 63.24
N SER A 576 -18.11 28.09 62.46
CA SER A 576 -19.33 27.29 62.80
C SER A 576 -20.53 27.90 63.57
N ILE A 577 -21.67 27.18 63.46
CA ILE A 577 -22.98 27.28 64.16
C ILE A 577 -24.10 28.13 63.48
N SER A 578 -24.97 27.42 62.72
CA SER A 578 -26.45 27.28 62.80
C SER A 578 -27.35 28.33 63.50
N SER A 579 -28.66 28.49 63.18
CA SER A 579 -29.53 28.06 62.05
C SER A 579 -30.94 28.73 62.18
N ASP A 580 -31.90 28.30 61.36
CA ASP A 580 -33.38 28.52 61.39
C ASP A 580 -33.90 29.63 60.45
N LEU A 581 -35.10 29.53 59.85
CA LEU A 581 -36.34 28.86 60.29
C LEU A 581 -37.13 28.15 59.16
N SER A 582 -38.10 27.31 59.52
CA SER A 582 -38.95 26.49 58.64
C SER A 582 -40.44 26.54 59.05
N SER A 583 -41.30 25.94 58.22
CA SER A 583 -42.71 25.52 58.48
C SER A 583 -43.83 26.54 58.19
N GLY A 584 -45.03 26.09 57.77
CA GLY A 584 -45.44 24.71 57.48
C GLY A 584 -46.97 24.51 57.48
N VAL A 585 -47.43 23.34 58.00
CA VAL A 585 -48.83 22.85 58.13
C VAL A 585 -49.39 22.20 56.84
N THR A 586 -49.93 20.96 56.79
CA THR A 586 -49.86 19.73 57.66
C THR A 586 -50.34 18.50 56.84
N THR A 587 -50.19 17.27 57.39
CA THR A 587 -50.92 16.01 57.02
C THR A 587 -50.62 15.39 55.63
N SER A 588 -50.78 14.07 55.39
CA SER A 588 -51.20 12.95 56.26
C SER A 588 -50.60 11.59 55.84
N THR A 589 -50.80 10.56 56.67
CA THR A 589 -50.47 9.13 56.46
C THR A 589 -51.64 8.36 55.79
N VAL A 590 -51.51 7.14 55.22
CA VAL A 590 -50.86 5.89 55.71
C VAL A 590 -50.28 5.01 54.56
N ILE A 591 -49.20 4.27 54.88
CA ILE A 591 -48.49 3.18 54.15
C ILE A 591 -49.40 2.00 53.64
N VAL A 592 -49.00 1.05 52.76
CA VAL A 592 -47.68 0.58 52.25
C VAL A 592 -47.78 0.06 50.80
N ASN A 593 -46.74 0.23 49.95
CA ASN A 593 -46.05 -0.89 49.24
C ASN A 593 -44.65 -0.44 48.75
N SER A 594 -43.70 -1.35 48.49
CA SER A 594 -42.31 -0.99 48.15
C SER A 594 -41.60 -2.03 47.24
N THR A 595 -40.94 -1.55 46.18
CA THR A 595 -39.94 -2.33 45.40
C THR A 595 -38.89 -1.38 44.78
N THR A 596 -37.68 -1.90 44.52
CA THR A 596 -36.47 -1.13 44.19
C THR A 596 -36.10 -1.08 42.71
N ARG A 597 -35.47 0.02 42.27
CA ARG A 597 -34.44 0.11 41.20
C ARG A 597 -33.44 1.20 41.63
N SER A 598 -32.12 1.01 41.72
CA SER A 598 -31.13 0.26 40.93
C SER A 598 -30.62 1.03 39.70
N SER A 599 -29.30 1.09 39.57
CA SER A 599 -28.53 1.90 38.63
C SER A 599 -28.15 1.14 37.35
N THR A 600 -28.26 1.80 36.20
CA THR A 600 -27.56 1.43 34.95
C THR A 600 -27.30 2.70 34.12
N GLY A 601 -26.06 2.89 33.67
CA GLY A 601 -25.81 3.57 32.40
C GLY A 601 -25.95 2.55 31.26
N PRO A 602 -26.02 2.97 29.99
CA PRO A 602 -26.07 2.03 28.88
C PRO A 602 -24.78 1.20 28.82
N VAL A 603 -24.94 -0.11 28.71
CA VAL A 603 -23.87 -1.05 28.36
C VAL A 603 -23.81 -1.11 26.83
N GLU A 604 -22.61 -1.06 26.25
CA GLU A 604 -22.42 -1.19 24.81
C GLU A 604 -22.77 -2.62 24.37
N THR A 605 -23.57 -2.75 23.31
CA THR A 605 -24.24 -4.00 22.96
C THR A 605 -23.60 -4.70 21.76
N LEU A 606 -23.39 -6.01 21.92
CA LEU A 606 -22.99 -6.98 20.89
C LEU A 606 -23.76 -6.76 19.56
N HIS A 607 -23.03 -6.64 18.44
CA HIS A 607 -23.59 -6.20 17.15
C HIS A 607 -22.88 -6.77 15.91
N HIS A 608 -23.50 -6.62 14.73
CA HIS A 608 -22.93 -7.00 13.43
C HIS A 608 -22.33 -5.77 12.73
N ARG A 609 -21.04 -5.82 12.35
CA ARG A 609 -20.34 -4.70 11.70
C ARG A 609 -20.68 -4.62 10.21
N GLN A 610 -21.43 -3.61 9.80
CA GLN A 610 -21.96 -3.50 8.42
C GLN A 610 -20.90 -3.27 7.34
N SER A 611 -19.76 -2.67 7.67
CA SER A 611 -18.69 -2.32 6.73
C SER A 611 -17.33 -2.45 7.39
N LEU A 612 -16.38 -3.10 6.71
CA LEU A 612 -15.03 -3.29 7.22
C LEU A 612 -14.01 -3.27 6.07
N GLY A 613 -13.13 -2.27 6.08
CA GLY A 613 -12.16 -2.04 5.01
C GLY A 613 -12.81 -1.93 3.63
N GLY A 614 -12.24 -2.63 2.64
CA GLY A 614 -12.78 -2.73 1.27
C GLY A 614 -13.93 -3.72 1.11
N TYR A 615 -14.64 -4.07 2.18
CA TYR A 615 -15.71 -5.08 2.19
C TYR A 615 -16.93 -4.61 2.98
N ARG A 616 -18.12 -5.06 2.56
CA ARG A 616 -19.38 -4.88 3.31
C ARG A 616 -19.91 -6.23 3.78
N LEU A 617 -20.59 -6.24 4.93
CA LEU A 617 -21.42 -7.36 5.33
C LEU A 617 -22.51 -7.58 4.28
N VAL A 618 -22.76 -8.85 3.95
CA VAL A 618 -23.78 -9.28 2.99
C VAL A 618 -24.97 -9.84 3.74
N ASP A 619 -24.78 -10.99 4.40
CA ASP A 619 -25.76 -11.62 5.30
C ASP A 619 -25.12 -12.82 6.03
N CYS A 620 -25.87 -13.48 6.91
CA CYS A 620 -25.57 -14.83 7.37
C CYS A 620 -25.94 -15.88 6.31
N LYS A 621 -25.09 -16.91 6.13
CA LYS A 621 -25.25 -17.98 5.13
C LYS A 621 -25.08 -19.35 5.77
N LYS A 622 -25.88 -20.33 5.38
CA LYS A 622 -25.75 -21.73 5.81
C LYS A 622 -24.61 -22.41 5.07
N GLU A 623 -23.85 -23.24 5.77
CA GLU A 623 -22.85 -24.09 5.11
C GLU A 623 -23.43 -25.03 4.05
N SER A 624 -22.59 -25.43 3.10
CA SER A 624 -22.99 -26.12 1.88
C SER A 624 -23.67 -27.46 2.16
N THR A 625 -24.85 -27.66 1.58
CA THR A 625 -25.64 -28.90 1.76
C THR A 625 -25.08 -30.12 1.02
N VAL A 626 -24.02 -29.98 0.21
CA VAL A 626 -23.37 -31.10 -0.51
C VAL A 626 -22.24 -31.69 0.35
N PRO A 627 -22.27 -33.00 0.69
CA PRO A 627 -21.30 -33.60 1.59
C PRO A 627 -19.83 -33.41 1.17
N GLY A 628 -19.00 -32.89 2.09
CA GLY A 628 -17.58 -32.66 1.86
C GLY A 628 -17.24 -31.36 1.13
N THR A 629 -18.21 -30.48 0.88
CA THR A 629 -17.99 -29.13 0.32
C THR A 629 -18.18 -28.04 1.38
N ARG A 630 -17.74 -26.81 1.09
CA ARG A 630 -17.88 -25.63 1.95
C ARG A 630 -18.49 -24.45 1.18
N ALA A 631 -19.19 -23.57 1.86
CA ALA A 631 -19.83 -22.38 1.30
C ALA A 631 -18.81 -21.39 0.71
N LEU A 632 -17.65 -21.24 1.36
CA LEU A 632 -16.47 -20.55 0.83
C LEU A 632 -15.31 -21.57 0.81
N GLY A 633 -14.94 -22.03 -0.38
CA GLY A 633 -14.07 -23.19 -0.56
C GLY A 633 -12.64 -22.93 -1.03
N SER A 634 -12.21 -21.67 -1.20
CA SER A 634 -10.88 -21.38 -1.79
C SER A 634 -9.74 -21.36 -0.77
N ALA A 635 -9.98 -20.86 0.43
CA ALA A 635 -9.04 -20.88 1.56
C ALA A 635 -9.81 -20.87 2.89
N SER A 636 -9.19 -21.38 3.96
CA SER A 636 -9.77 -21.31 5.31
C SER A 636 -8.72 -21.29 6.42
N PHE A 637 -9.10 -20.69 7.55
CA PHE A 637 -8.27 -20.48 8.73
C PHE A 637 -9.14 -20.68 9.97
N ALA A 638 -8.76 -21.58 10.86
CA ALA A 638 -9.55 -21.93 12.04
C ALA A 638 -8.65 -21.93 13.27
N TYR A 639 -8.89 -20.98 14.16
CA TYR A 639 -8.04 -20.73 15.31
C TYR A 639 -8.87 -20.05 16.37
N ASP A 640 -8.61 -20.31 17.65
CA ASP A 640 -9.41 -19.69 18.72
C ASP A 640 -9.43 -18.16 18.56
N GLY A 641 -8.32 -17.62 18.04
CA GLY A 641 -8.20 -16.78 16.83
C GLY A 641 -9.07 -15.60 16.38
N MET A 642 -10.39 -15.74 16.23
CA MET A 642 -11.11 -14.87 15.28
C MET A 642 -11.68 -13.56 15.84
N ASN A 643 -11.49 -12.50 15.04
CA ASN A 643 -12.35 -11.31 14.97
C ASN A 643 -12.56 -10.90 13.49
N LEU A 644 -13.37 -9.88 13.22
CA LEU A 644 -13.72 -9.51 11.85
C LEU A 644 -12.55 -8.92 11.04
N GLU A 645 -11.69 -8.09 11.66
CA GLU A 645 -10.48 -7.54 11.00
C GLU A 645 -9.55 -8.66 10.52
N SER A 646 -9.38 -9.68 11.36
CA SER A 646 -8.48 -10.80 11.07
C SER A 646 -8.96 -11.65 9.90
N CYS A 647 -10.27 -11.90 9.81
CA CYS A 647 -10.81 -12.67 8.69
C CYS A 647 -10.81 -11.86 7.38
N MET A 648 -11.23 -10.58 7.41
CA MET A 648 -11.09 -9.66 6.28
C MET A 648 -9.65 -9.68 5.73
N GLY A 649 -8.70 -9.51 6.64
CA GLY A 649 -7.30 -9.45 6.34
C GLY A 649 -6.74 -10.71 5.68
N ASN A 650 -7.06 -11.88 6.24
CA ASN A 650 -6.60 -13.18 5.74
C ASN A 650 -7.16 -13.49 4.34
N CYS A 651 -8.27 -12.85 3.96
CA CYS A 651 -8.91 -12.99 2.67
C CYS A 651 -8.67 -11.80 1.71
N THR A 652 -7.71 -10.91 2.02
CA THR A 652 -7.36 -9.76 1.15
C THR A 652 -7.04 -10.22 -0.27
N GLY A 653 -7.87 -9.83 -1.24
CA GLY A 653 -7.74 -10.22 -2.66
C GLY A 653 -8.70 -11.32 -3.11
N TYR A 654 -9.56 -11.84 -2.23
CA TYR A 654 -10.74 -12.63 -2.60
C TYR A 654 -11.99 -11.75 -2.67
N ALA A 655 -12.93 -12.05 -3.57
CA ALA A 655 -14.17 -11.28 -3.70
C ALA A 655 -15.11 -11.44 -2.48
N TYR A 656 -15.05 -12.59 -1.80
CA TYR A 656 -15.85 -12.92 -0.61
C TYR A 656 -14.96 -13.47 0.52
N TRP A 657 -15.35 -13.15 1.76
CA TRP A 657 -14.85 -13.79 2.96
C TRP A 657 -15.95 -13.94 4.00
N GLY A 658 -15.76 -14.78 5.01
CA GLY A 658 -16.72 -14.85 6.11
C GLY A 658 -16.32 -15.78 7.23
N THR A 659 -16.87 -15.52 8.41
CA THR A 659 -16.52 -16.19 9.66
C THR A 659 -17.57 -17.21 10.10
N GLU A 660 -17.13 -18.36 10.61
CA GLU A 660 -17.99 -19.43 11.15
C GLU A 660 -17.62 -19.73 12.63
N TYR A 661 -18.60 -20.21 13.40
CA TYR A 661 -18.38 -20.84 14.72
C TYR A 661 -17.56 -20.00 15.72
N GLY A 662 -17.62 -18.66 15.61
CA GLY A 662 -16.88 -17.72 16.47
C GLY A 662 -15.37 -17.66 16.22
N ARG A 663 -14.78 -18.72 15.64
CA ARG A 663 -13.32 -19.01 15.61
C ARG A 663 -12.78 -19.42 14.23
N GLU A 664 -13.61 -19.46 13.19
CA GLU A 664 -13.22 -19.97 11.85
C GLU A 664 -13.51 -18.92 10.78
N CYS A 665 -12.73 -18.94 9.70
CA CYS A 665 -12.73 -17.95 8.63
C CYS A 665 -12.48 -18.63 7.29
N TYR A 666 -13.19 -18.19 6.26
CA TYR A 666 -13.17 -18.78 4.92
C TYR A 666 -13.12 -17.69 3.86
N CYS A 667 -12.41 -17.94 2.76
CA CYS A 667 -12.27 -17.03 1.62
C CYS A 667 -12.71 -17.70 0.31
N SER A 668 -13.28 -16.93 -0.62
CA SER A 668 -13.51 -17.41 -1.99
C SER A 668 -13.74 -16.28 -2.98
N ASN A 669 -13.47 -16.53 -4.27
CA ASN A 669 -13.93 -15.65 -5.35
C ASN A 669 -15.39 -15.94 -5.77
N SER A 670 -15.96 -17.03 -5.26
CA SER A 670 -17.36 -17.41 -5.48
C SER A 670 -17.92 -18.17 -4.28
N LEU A 671 -19.14 -17.84 -3.87
CA LEU A 671 -19.93 -18.62 -2.91
C LEU A 671 -20.38 -19.95 -3.57
N HIS A 672 -20.38 -21.06 -2.85
CA HIS A 672 -20.75 -22.36 -3.41
C HIS A 672 -22.27 -22.42 -3.69
N PRO A 673 -22.77 -22.94 -4.83
CA PRO A 673 -24.18 -22.79 -5.23
C PRO A 673 -25.22 -23.44 -4.31
N SER A 674 -24.81 -24.41 -3.48
CA SER A 674 -25.67 -25.07 -2.47
C SER A 674 -25.52 -24.49 -1.05
N THR A 675 -24.99 -23.27 -0.97
CA THR A 675 -25.05 -22.38 0.20
C THR A 675 -26.44 -21.74 0.24
N GLU A 676 -27.13 -21.80 1.38
CA GLU A 676 -28.43 -21.13 1.55
C GLU A 676 -28.30 -19.86 2.39
N ASP A 677 -29.30 -18.99 2.34
CA ASP A 677 -29.39 -17.85 3.25
C ASP A 677 -29.83 -18.30 4.65
N ALA A 678 -29.33 -17.61 5.67
CA ALA A 678 -29.75 -17.72 7.06
C ALA A 678 -30.13 -16.31 7.55
N THR A 679 -30.97 -16.20 8.58
CA THR A 679 -31.22 -14.88 9.17
C THR A 679 -29.93 -14.35 9.79
N LEU A 680 -29.63 -13.06 9.68
CA LEU A 680 -28.40 -12.48 10.26
C LEU A 680 -28.25 -12.83 11.76
N SER A 681 -29.37 -12.88 12.48
CA SER A 681 -29.49 -13.34 13.88
C SER A 681 -29.19 -14.83 14.14
N GLU A 682 -28.93 -15.65 13.14
CA GLU A 682 -28.37 -17.01 13.30
C GLU A 682 -26.84 -17.00 13.35
N CYS A 683 -26.17 -15.98 12.82
CA CYS A 683 -24.74 -15.74 12.99
C CYS A 683 -24.50 -15.06 14.35
N ASN A 684 -24.92 -15.73 15.42
CA ASN A 684 -25.01 -15.16 16.78
C ASN A 684 -23.92 -15.64 17.75
N MET A 685 -22.88 -16.29 17.26
CA MET A 685 -21.71 -16.66 18.06
C MET A 685 -20.75 -15.46 18.12
N PRO A 686 -20.40 -14.94 19.30
CA PRO A 686 -19.43 -13.86 19.40
C PRO A 686 -18.07 -14.27 18.83
N CYS A 687 -17.34 -13.32 18.24
CA CYS A 687 -15.94 -13.50 17.89
C CYS A 687 -15.14 -13.89 19.14
N SER A 688 -14.40 -15.00 19.09
CA SER A 688 -13.83 -15.63 20.30
C SER A 688 -12.72 -14.83 21.00
N GLY A 689 -12.36 -13.66 20.47
CA GLY A 689 -11.57 -12.63 21.15
C GLY A 689 -11.90 -11.20 20.70
N ASP A 690 -13.10 -10.98 20.15
CA ASP A 690 -13.83 -9.73 20.35
C ASP A 690 -15.28 -10.03 20.72
N SER A 691 -15.58 -10.05 22.02
CA SER A 691 -16.90 -10.35 22.53
C SER A 691 -17.94 -9.23 22.33
N THR A 692 -17.60 -8.16 21.59
CA THR A 692 -18.53 -7.09 21.19
C THR A 692 -19.09 -7.26 19.79
N GLU A 693 -18.59 -8.26 19.04
CA GLU A 693 -18.96 -8.53 17.65
C GLU A 693 -19.30 -9.99 17.39
N TYR A 694 -20.02 -10.24 16.29
CA TYR A 694 -20.39 -11.58 15.83
C TYR A 694 -19.41 -12.14 14.79
N CYS A 695 -19.18 -13.45 14.85
CA CYS A 695 -18.34 -14.21 13.92
C CYS A 695 -19.05 -15.52 13.50
N GLY A 696 -20.26 -15.41 12.95
CA GLY A 696 -21.01 -16.57 12.46
C GLY A 696 -21.65 -17.43 13.55
N ALA A 697 -21.88 -18.71 13.25
CA ALA A 697 -22.25 -19.78 14.19
C ALA A 697 -22.02 -21.17 13.56
N GLY A 698 -22.46 -22.27 14.17
CA GLY A 698 -22.22 -23.61 13.63
C GLY A 698 -23.04 -23.91 12.36
N ASN A 699 -22.37 -24.24 11.26
CA ASN A 699 -22.93 -24.29 9.90
C ASN A 699 -23.51 -22.94 9.46
N ARG A 700 -22.91 -21.83 9.90
CA ARG A 700 -23.35 -20.45 9.62
C ARG A 700 -22.15 -19.52 9.41
N ILE A 701 -21.86 -19.19 8.15
CA ILE A 701 -20.87 -18.19 7.77
C ILE A 701 -21.53 -16.80 7.79
N GLU A 702 -20.92 -15.86 8.49
CA GLU A 702 -21.23 -14.43 8.40
C GLU A 702 -20.44 -13.85 7.22
N LEU A 703 -21.13 -13.59 6.11
CA LEU A 703 -20.52 -13.36 4.80
C LEU A 703 -20.31 -11.86 4.53
N TYR A 704 -19.09 -11.52 4.11
CA TYR A 704 -18.68 -10.20 3.64
C TYR A 704 -18.21 -10.27 2.17
N ALA A 705 -18.46 -9.21 1.40
CA ALA A 705 -18.09 -9.12 -0.01
C ALA A 705 -17.47 -7.76 -0.35
N THR A 706 -16.55 -7.75 -1.33
CA THR A 706 -15.80 -6.54 -1.68
C THR A 706 -16.70 -5.41 -2.18
N THR A 707 -16.31 -4.17 -1.86
CA THR A 707 -16.99 -2.94 -2.31
C THR A 707 -16.36 -2.33 -3.57
N ALA A 708 -15.22 -2.86 -4.03
CA ALA A 708 -14.53 -2.39 -5.23
C ALA A 708 -14.94 -3.18 -6.48
N SER A 709 -15.21 -2.49 -7.60
CA SER A 709 -15.39 -3.09 -8.91
C SER A 709 -14.05 -3.25 -9.64
N GLN A 710 -13.56 -4.49 -9.74
CA GLN A 710 -12.48 -4.86 -10.67
C GLN A 710 -13.05 -5.53 -11.95
N PRO A 711 -12.30 -5.51 -13.07
CA PRO A 711 -12.71 -6.20 -14.29
C PRO A 711 -12.72 -7.71 -14.11
N THR A 712 -13.80 -8.38 -14.53
CA THR A 712 -14.03 -9.81 -14.31
C THR A 712 -13.10 -10.69 -15.15
N PRO A 713 -12.32 -11.62 -14.54
CA PRO A 713 -11.71 -12.72 -15.26
C PRO A 713 -12.76 -13.79 -15.60
N THR A 714 -13.02 -14.00 -16.90
CA THR A 714 -13.78 -15.15 -17.46
C THR A 714 -15.12 -15.48 -16.77
N ALA A 715 -16.19 -14.78 -17.17
CA ALA A 715 -17.56 -15.11 -16.76
C ALA A 715 -18.11 -16.40 -17.42
N THR A 716 -19.07 -17.06 -16.76
CA THR A 716 -19.88 -18.15 -17.33
C THR A 716 -21.27 -17.63 -17.68
N LEU A 717 -21.84 -18.07 -18.80
CA LEU A 717 -23.16 -17.66 -19.31
C LEU A 717 -24.29 -17.85 -18.27
N ALA A 718 -24.94 -16.75 -17.86
CA ALA A 718 -25.97 -16.72 -16.82
C ALA A 718 -27.06 -15.66 -17.07
N PRO A 719 -28.26 -15.76 -16.47
CA PRO A 719 -29.30 -14.73 -16.57
C PRO A 719 -28.94 -13.51 -15.72
N LYS A 720 -29.06 -12.30 -16.28
CA LYS A 720 -28.62 -11.05 -15.65
C LYS A 720 -29.71 -10.49 -14.72
N PRO A 721 -29.52 -10.37 -13.40
CA PRO A 721 -30.62 -10.02 -12.50
C PRO A 721 -31.17 -8.59 -12.67
N THR A 722 -30.33 -7.64 -13.09
CA THR A 722 -30.69 -6.24 -13.24
C THR A 722 -29.91 -5.57 -14.39
N VAL A 723 -30.55 -4.61 -15.03
CA VAL A 723 -29.97 -3.67 -16.00
C VAL A 723 -30.58 -2.31 -15.69
N SER A 724 -30.02 -1.64 -14.67
CA SER A 724 -30.59 -0.44 -14.06
C SER A 724 -30.98 0.62 -15.12
N PRO A 725 -32.19 1.19 -15.08
CA PRO A 725 -33.19 1.16 -14.00
C PRO A 725 -34.16 -0.03 -13.99
N TYR A 726 -33.85 -1.13 -14.70
CA TYR A 726 -34.74 -2.29 -14.83
C TYR A 726 -34.28 -3.52 -14.04
N ILE A 727 -35.24 -4.24 -13.47
CA ILE A 727 -35.05 -5.54 -12.79
C ILE A 727 -35.57 -6.66 -13.69
N ARG A 728 -34.88 -7.81 -13.72
CA ARG A 728 -35.33 -9.00 -14.45
C ARG A 728 -36.61 -9.58 -13.84
N ALA A 729 -37.69 -9.56 -14.60
CA ALA A 729 -38.94 -10.24 -14.26
C ALA A 729 -38.82 -11.77 -14.46
N GLY A 730 -38.01 -12.21 -15.44
CA GLY A 730 -37.69 -13.63 -15.69
C GLY A 730 -38.01 -14.08 -17.11
N CYS A 731 -38.09 -15.40 -17.34
CA CYS A 731 -38.38 -15.97 -18.66
C CYS A 731 -39.88 -16.13 -18.96
N TYR A 732 -40.45 -15.32 -19.85
CA TYR A 732 -41.89 -15.29 -20.14
C TYR A 732 -42.26 -15.85 -21.53
N ASN A 733 -43.45 -16.45 -21.65
CA ASN A 733 -43.95 -16.89 -22.96
C ASN A 733 -44.50 -15.74 -23.81
N GLU A 734 -44.26 -15.82 -25.11
CA GLU A 734 -45.07 -15.10 -26.09
C GLU A 734 -46.52 -15.61 -26.14
N VAL A 735 -47.45 -14.75 -26.54
CA VAL A 735 -48.90 -15.02 -26.42
C VAL A 735 -49.50 -15.66 -27.68
N PRO A 736 -50.51 -16.55 -27.56
CA PRO A 736 -51.08 -17.24 -28.73
C PRO A 736 -51.64 -16.28 -29.80
N ASN A 737 -50.97 -16.23 -30.96
CA ASN A 737 -51.28 -15.36 -32.11
C ASN A 737 -51.13 -13.85 -31.84
N GLY A 738 -50.23 -13.43 -30.93
CA GLY A 738 -49.95 -12.02 -30.67
C GLY A 738 -48.53 -11.78 -30.16
N ARG A 739 -48.29 -10.58 -29.60
CA ARG A 739 -47.05 -10.25 -28.87
C ARG A 739 -47.36 -9.95 -27.40
N ALA A 740 -46.45 -10.30 -26.50
CA ALA A 740 -46.53 -10.10 -25.06
C ALA A 740 -46.23 -8.64 -24.68
N LEU A 741 -45.29 -8.01 -25.40
CA LEU A 741 -45.05 -6.57 -25.41
C LEU A 741 -45.36 -6.02 -26.80
N THR A 742 -46.01 -4.85 -26.85
CA THR A 742 -46.64 -4.28 -28.06
C THR A 742 -46.27 -2.82 -28.32
N GLY A 743 -45.20 -2.34 -27.68
CA GLY A 743 -44.62 -1.00 -27.91
C GLY A 743 -43.62 -1.00 -29.08
N ALA A 744 -42.49 -0.31 -28.90
CA ALA A 744 -41.42 -0.30 -29.90
C ALA A 744 -40.73 -1.68 -30.01
N THR A 745 -40.24 -2.02 -31.20
CA THR A 745 -39.53 -3.28 -31.46
C THR A 745 -38.29 -3.03 -32.33
N TYR A 746 -37.21 -3.74 -32.03
CA TYR A 746 -35.89 -3.58 -32.67
C TYR A 746 -35.22 -4.94 -32.85
N ALA A 747 -34.37 -5.08 -33.87
CA ALA A 747 -33.53 -6.25 -34.07
C ALA A 747 -32.13 -5.81 -34.51
N ASN A 748 -31.09 -6.39 -33.91
CA ASN A 748 -29.70 -6.05 -34.18
C ASN A 748 -28.80 -7.26 -33.84
N ASP A 749 -27.94 -7.67 -34.77
CA ASP A 749 -27.02 -8.80 -34.60
C ASP A 749 -25.92 -8.55 -33.54
N THR A 750 -25.85 -7.35 -32.96
CA THR A 750 -25.04 -7.03 -31.76
C THR A 750 -25.88 -6.74 -30.51
N MET A 751 -27.09 -7.29 -30.38
CA MET A 751 -27.95 -7.03 -29.22
C MET A 751 -27.31 -7.48 -27.90
N THR A 752 -27.37 -6.61 -26.89
CA THR A 752 -27.15 -6.94 -25.47
C THR A 752 -28.36 -6.49 -24.66
N LEU A 753 -28.41 -6.90 -23.39
CA LEU A 753 -29.48 -6.49 -22.49
C LEU A 753 -29.45 -4.97 -22.20
N GLU A 754 -28.26 -4.37 -22.12
CA GLU A 754 -28.07 -2.92 -21.97
C GLU A 754 -28.51 -2.16 -23.22
N LEU A 755 -28.19 -2.70 -24.40
CA LEU A 755 -28.62 -2.10 -25.66
C LEU A 755 -30.15 -2.12 -25.75
N CYS A 756 -30.80 -3.24 -25.41
CA CYS A 756 -32.25 -3.30 -25.38
C CYS A 756 -32.86 -2.36 -24.32
N ALA A 757 -32.31 -2.33 -23.10
CA ALA A 757 -32.72 -1.41 -22.05
C ALA A 757 -32.62 0.06 -22.48
N SER A 758 -31.54 0.44 -23.16
CA SER A 758 -31.33 1.81 -23.66
C SER A 758 -32.32 2.19 -24.79
N LEU A 759 -32.60 1.26 -25.71
CA LEU A 759 -33.58 1.44 -26.78
C LEU A 759 -35.03 1.47 -26.27
N CYS A 760 -35.28 0.85 -25.11
CA CYS A 760 -36.57 0.79 -24.44
C CYS A 760 -36.69 1.73 -23.22
N ALA A 761 -35.72 2.62 -22.95
CA ALA A 761 -35.61 3.41 -21.72
C ALA A 761 -36.81 4.33 -21.40
N SER A 762 -37.73 4.53 -22.35
CA SER A 762 -38.99 5.26 -22.18
C SER A 762 -40.20 4.36 -21.91
N PHE A 763 -40.00 3.07 -21.65
CA PHE A 763 -41.07 2.08 -21.45
C PHE A 763 -40.97 1.37 -20.09
N THR A 764 -42.12 0.98 -19.51
CA THR A 764 -42.17 0.26 -18.22
C THR A 764 -41.53 -1.14 -18.29
N TYR A 765 -41.68 -1.83 -19.40
CA TYR A 765 -41.15 -3.17 -19.64
C TYR A 765 -40.32 -3.21 -20.93
N TRP A 766 -39.36 -4.10 -20.95
CA TRP A 766 -38.78 -4.61 -22.18
C TRP A 766 -38.37 -6.07 -22.03
N GLY A 767 -38.23 -6.77 -23.14
CA GLY A 767 -37.67 -8.11 -23.14
C GLY A 767 -36.96 -8.42 -24.44
N THR A 768 -35.91 -9.21 -24.34
CA THR A 768 -35.15 -9.70 -25.49
C THR A 768 -35.63 -11.09 -25.90
N GLU A 769 -35.75 -11.31 -27.21
CA GLU A 769 -36.13 -12.59 -27.82
C GLU A 769 -35.10 -12.99 -28.88
N ASP A 770 -34.99 -14.30 -29.12
CA ASP A 770 -34.22 -14.88 -30.24
C ASP A 770 -32.77 -14.36 -30.35
N GLY A 771 -32.15 -14.01 -29.21
CA GLY A 771 -30.75 -13.59 -29.07
C GLY A 771 -30.42 -12.18 -29.60
N ARG A 772 -31.14 -11.70 -30.62
CA ARG A 772 -30.85 -10.45 -31.36
C ARG A 772 -32.00 -9.42 -31.34
N GLU A 773 -33.17 -9.79 -30.83
CA GLU A 773 -34.40 -8.99 -30.93
C GLU A 773 -34.81 -8.42 -29.57
N CYS A 774 -35.43 -7.24 -29.61
CA CYS A 774 -35.73 -6.42 -28.44
C CYS A 774 -37.13 -5.83 -28.58
N TYR A 775 -37.96 -6.01 -27.55
CA TYR A 775 -39.38 -5.66 -27.55
C TYR A 775 -39.70 -4.82 -26.32
N CYS A 776 -40.21 -3.60 -26.50
CA CYS A 776 -40.58 -2.68 -25.42
C CYS A 776 -42.11 -2.65 -25.20
N GLY A 777 -42.58 -2.24 -24.02
CA GLY A 777 -43.99 -1.93 -23.79
C GLY A 777 -44.28 -1.36 -22.42
N ASN A 778 -45.39 -0.62 -22.27
CA ASN A 778 -45.82 -0.07 -20.96
C ASN A 778 -46.72 -1.01 -20.15
N THR A 779 -47.09 -2.16 -20.74
CA THR A 779 -47.94 -3.18 -20.14
C THR A 779 -47.54 -4.55 -20.68
N LEU A 780 -47.31 -5.52 -19.80
CA LEU A 780 -47.23 -6.93 -20.19
C LEU A 780 -48.64 -7.47 -20.50
N ASN A 781 -48.78 -8.24 -21.57
CA ASN A 781 -50.03 -8.93 -21.90
C ASN A 781 -50.36 -9.99 -20.84
N ALA A 782 -51.57 -9.99 -20.27
CA ALA A 782 -51.97 -10.90 -19.20
C ALA A 782 -52.03 -12.40 -19.57
N LEU A 783 -51.83 -12.76 -20.86
CA LEU A 783 -51.65 -14.14 -21.32
C LEU A 783 -50.16 -14.54 -21.50
N SER A 784 -49.24 -13.60 -21.27
CA SER A 784 -47.81 -13.86 -21.11
C SER A 784 -47.56 -14.21 -19.65
N THR A 785 -47.02 -15.40 -19.42
CA THR A 785 -46.83 -15.94 -18.07
C THR A 785 -45.38 -16.37 -17.85
N PRO A 786 -44.89 -16.42 -16.59
CA PRO A 786 -43.59 -16.97 -16.29
C PRO A 786 -43.50 -18.42 -16.75
N THR A 787 -42.35 -18.79 -17.32
CA THR A 787 -42.05 -20.16 -17.75
C THR A 787 -40.76 -20.64 -17.10
N ALA A 788 -40.41 -21.92 -17.30
CA ALA A 788 -39.18 -22.47 -16.75
C ALA A 788 -37.95 -21.75 -17.32
N GLU A 789 -37.07 -21.27 -16.45
CA GLU A 789 -35.89 -20.44 -16.77
C GLU A 789 -35.02 -21.00 -17.89
N GLY A 790 -34.82 -22.32 -17.96
CA GLY A 790 -34.10 -23.00 -19.05
C GLY A 790 -34.78 -22.92 -20.43
N GLY A 791 -35.90 -22.21 -20.55
CA GLY A 791 -36.55 -21.83 -21.80
C GLY A 791 -36.06 -20.50 -22.40
N CYS A 792 -35.34 -19.67 -21.64
CA CYS A 792 -34.66 -18.47 -22.14
C CYS A 792 -33.15 -18.75 -22.17
N ASN A 793 -32.77 -19.66 -23.06
CA ASN A 793 -31.47 -20.33 -23.04
C ASN A 793 -30.56 -19.94 -24.21
N MET A 794 -30.94 -18.95 -25.02
CA MET A 794 -30.10 -18.48 -26.12
C MET A 794 -29.36 -17.21 -25.72
N ALA A 795 -28.05 -17.17 -25.98
CA ALA A 795 -27.20 -16.06 -25.59
C ALA A 795 -27.48 -14.80 -26.43
N CYS A 796 -27.19 -13.63 -25.87
CA CYS A 796 -27.27 -12.35 -26.57
C CYS A 796 -26.25 -12.28 -27.72
N ALA A 797 -26.69 -11.84 -28.90
CA ALA A 797 -25.86 -11.83 -30.10
C ALA A 797 -24.63 -10.92 -29.98
N GLY A 798 -24.74 -9.82 -29.21
CA GLY A 798 -23.62 -8.96 -28.81
C GLY A 798 -22.94 -9.34 -27.49
N ASN A 799 -23.48 -10.30 -26.71
CA ASN A 799 -22.88 -10.73 -25.45
C ASN A 799 -23.11 -12.23 -25.16
N GLY A 800 -22.13 -13.06 -25.51
CA GLY A 800 -22.17 -14.51 -25.33
C GLY A 800 -22.21 -15.02 -23.87
N PHE A 801 -22.20 -14.13 -22.87
CA PHE A 801 -22.25 -14.46 -21.44
C PHE A 801 -23.58 -14.12 -20.76
N GLU A 802 -24.56 -13.61 -21.51
CA GLU A 802 -25.89 -13.26 -21.02
C GLU A 802 -26.98 -13.90 -21.90
N TYR A 803 -28.12 -14.26 -21.31
CA TYR A 803 -29.27 -14.78 -22.07
C TYR A 803 -30.13 -13.65 -22.63
N CYS A 804 -30.58 -13.80 -23.87
CA CYS A 804 -31.51 -12.91 -24.58
C CYS A 804 -32.71 -13.71 -25.13
N GLY A 805 -33.35 -14.47 -24.24
CA GLY A 805 -34.58 -15.22 -24.54
C GLY A 805 -34.36 -16.50 -25.33
N ALA A 806 -35.38 -16.89 -26.08
CA ALA A 806 -35.36 -17.90 -27.15
C ALA A 806 -36.62 -17.73 -28.04
N GLY A 807 -36.80 -18.54 -29.08
CA GLY A 807 -37.98 -18.42 -29.95
C GLY A 807 -39.31 -18.63 -29.21
N ASN A 808 -40.20 -17.62 -29.22
CA ASN A 808 -41.44 -17.49 -28.43
C ASN A 808 -41.20 -17.32 -26.91
N ARG A 809 -40.01 -16.87 -26.49
CA ARG A 809 -39.62 -16.70 -25.09
C ARG A 809 -38.84 -15.41 -24.87
N LEU A 810 -39.47 -14.46 -24.19
CA LEU A 810 -38.87 -13.20 -23.79
C LEU A 810 -38.09 -13.38 -22.49
N GLU A 811 -36.82 -12.99 -22.51
CA GLU A 811 -36.08 -12.68 -21.29
C GLU A 811 -36.45 -11.25 -20.87
N LEU A 812 -37.28 -11.14 -19.83
CA LEU A 812 -38.14 -9.97 -19.57
C LEU A 812 -37.67 -9.15 -18.36
N TYR A 813 -37.79 -7.83 -18.46
CA TYR A 813 -37.38 -6.84 -17.47
C TYR A 813 -38.46 -5.76 -17.26
N GLU A 814 -38.55 -5.24 -16.04
CA GLU A 814 -39.52 -4.24 -15.58
C GLU A 814 -38.82 -3.09 -14.85
N LEU A 815 -39.32 -1.85 -15.03
CA LEU A 815 -38.76 -0.62 -14.49
C LEU A 815 -38.99 -0.54 -12.97
N GLU A 816 -37.93 -0.30 -12.19
CA GLU A 816 -38.03 -0.24 -10.74
C GLU A 816 -38.79 1.02 -10.26
N THR A 817 -39.85 0.84 -9.47
CA THR A 817 -40.67 1.93 -8.91
C THR A 817 -40.62 1.96 -7.39
N ALA A 818 -40.40 3.14 -6.81
CA ALA A 818 -40.05 3.28 -5.39
C ALA A 818 -41.24 3.20 -4.41
N SER A 819 -40.94 2.63 -3.23
CA SER A 819 -41.73 2.62 -1.98
C SER A 819 -43.03 1.82 -1.94
N SER A 820 -42.96 0.64 -1.31
CA SER A 820 -43.63 0.47 0.00
C SER A 820 -43.08 -0.74 0.78
N SER A 821 -42.83 -0.55 2.08
CA SER A 821 -42.33 -1.59 2.98
C SER A 821 -43.44 -2.15 3.85
N SER A 822 -43.58 -3.48 3.93
CA SER A 822 -44.21 -4.17 5.05
C SER A 822 -43.76 -5.63 5.11
N ALA A 823 -43.41 -6.10 6.30
CA ALA A 823 -43.13 -7.50 6.58
C ALA A 823 -44.42 -8.29 6.85
N VAL A 824 -44.31 -9.62 6.95
CA VAL A 824 -44.64 -10.38 8.17
C VAL A 824 -44.29 -11.86 7.93
N ALA A 825 -43.55 -12.45 8.88
CA ALA A 825 -43.34 -13.89 8.96
C ALA A 825 -44.14 -14.44 10.15
N THR A 826 -44.67 -15.66 10.07
CA THR A 826 -45.02 -16.45 11.27
C THR A 826 -45.09 -17.97 11.03
N LEU A 827 -44.21 -18.69 11.74
CA LEU A 827 -44.50 -19.84 12.63
C LEU A 827 -45.26 -21.06 12.05
N THR A 828 -44.76 -22.28 12.22
CA THR A 828 -44.80 -23.00 13.51
C THR A 828 -43.89 -24.24 13.55
N SER A 829 -43.67 -24.80 14.75
CA SER A 829 -42.67 -25.84 15.03
C SER A 829 -43.26 -27.18 15.51
N SER A 830 -42.43 -28.23 15.45
CA SER A 830 -42.49 -29.52 16.16
C SER A 830 -43.41 -30.63 15.65
N SER A 831 -42.82 -31.81 15.44
CA SER A 831 -43.11 -33.02 16.26
C SER A 831 -42.06 -34.12 15.98
N SER A 832 -41.96 -35.10 16.87
CA SER A 832 -40.92 -36.14 16.91
C SER A 832 -41.50 -37.55 16.82
N THR A 833 -40.73 -38.56 16.39
CA THR A 833 -40.54 -39.86 17.13
C THR A 833 -39.71 -40.91 16.38
N ALA A 834 -38.93 -41.71 17.16
CA ALA A 834 -38.57 -43.15 16.98
C ALA A 834 -37.83 -43.61 15.68
N ALA A 835 -37.01 -44.68 15.66
CA ALA A 835 -36.28 -45.48 16.67
C ALA A 835 -35.24 -46.35 15.87
N SER A 836 -33.94 -46.42 16.20
CA SER A 836 -33.26 -47.27 17.22
C SER A 836 -32.87 -48.70 16.76
N ILE A 837 -31.84 -49.28 17.41
CA ILE A 837 -31.40 -50.71 17.43
C ILE A 837 -30.38 -51.23 16.35
N VAL A 838 -29.08 -51.02 16.65
CA VAL A 838 -27.89 -51.92 16.70
C VAL A 838 -28.03 -53.48 16.51
N PRO A 839 -26.94 -54.31 16.40
CA PRO A 839 -25.55 -54.12 15.87
C PRO A 839 -24.85 -55.37 15.20
N SER A 840 -23.59 -55.20 14.75
CA SER A 840 -22.43 -56.14 14.85
C SER A 840 -22.26 -57.46 14.02
N THR A 841 -20.96 -57.81 13.83
CA THR A 841 -20.30 -59.14 13.65
C THR A 841 -19.85 -59.70 12.26
N SER A 842 -18.51 -59.74 12.10
CA SER A 842 -17.63 -60.82 11.59
C SER A 842 -17.79 -61.54 10.22
N SER A 843 -16.82 -61.26 9.33
CA SER A 843 -15.79 -62.20 8.81
C SER A 843 -16.12 -63.48 8.01
N SER A 844 -15.70 -63.49 6.72
CA SER A 844 -15.09 -64.62 5.95
C SER A 844 -15.98 -65.85 5.59
N ALA A 845 -15.78 -66.62 4.51
CA ALA A 845 -14.67 -66.76 3.53
C ALA A 845 -15.11 -67.49 2.22
N THR A 846 -14.27 -67.44 1.15
CA THR A 846 -14.16 -68.44 0.02
C THR A 846 -15.39 -68.71 -0.89
N SER A 847 -15.32 -69.21 -2.14
CA SER A 847 -14.34 -69.36 -3.26
C SER A 847 -15.18 -69.79 -4.53
N LEU A 848 -14.74 -70.03 -5.79
CA LEU A 848 -13.54 -70.67 -6.39
C LEU A 848 -13.41 -70.35 -7.92
N THR A 849 -12.16 -70.23 -8.41
CA THR A 849 -11.64 -70.65 -9.77
C THR A 849 -12.24 -70.05 -11.06
N THR A 850 -11.58 -70.02 -12.23
CA THR A 850 -10.35 -70.62 -12.83
C THR A 850 -9.48 -69.50 -13.49
N LEU A 851 -8.38 -69.63 -14.27
CA LEU A 851 -7.15 -70.46 -14.46
C LEU A 851 -6.18 -69.54 -15.30
N SER A 852 -4.89 -69.76 -15.63
CA SER A 852 -3.90 -70.87 -15.59
C SER A 852 -2.48 -70.24 -15.46
N ALA A 853 -1.43 -70.89 -14.94
CA ALA A 853 -0.46 -71.82 -15.59
C ALA A 853 0.41 -71.19 -16.73
N VAL A 854 1.74 -71.38 -16.84
CA VAL A 854 2.64 -72.50 -16.42
C VAL A 854 4.10 -72.04 -16.09
N SER A 855 4.69 -72.58 -15.01
CA SER A 855 6.16 -72.78 -14.69
C SER A 855 7.18 -71.60 -14.68
N SER A 856 8.46 -71.78 -14.29
CA SER A 856 9.17 -72.48 -13.16
C SER A 856 10.68 -72.57 -13.49
N GLY A 857 11.60 -72.29 -12.55
CA GLY A 857 13.04 -72.60 -12.71
C GLY A 857 13.95 -71.90 -11.69
N THR A 858 15.05 -72.55 -11.25
CA THR A 858 15.88 -72.10 -10.11
C THR A 858 17.39 -72.21 -10.32
N ALA A 859 18.11 -71.17 -9.85
CA ALA A 859 19.42 -71.17 -9.16
C ALA A 859 20.65 -71.92 -9.72
N THR A 860 21.82 -71.26 -9.70
CA THR A 860 23.00 -71.77 -8.95
C THR A 860 24.11 -70.71 -8.71
N ARG A 861 24.76 -70.81 -7.53
CA ARG A 861 26.20 -70.66 -7.16
C ARG A 861 27.16 -69.76 -7.98
N ALA A 862 28.19 -69.10 -7.41
CA ALA A 862 28.60 -68.88 -6.00
C ALA A 862 29.83 -67.93 -5.89
N SER A 863 30.25 -67.63 -4.64
CA SER A 863 31.66 -67.40 -4.19
C SER A 863 32.30 -66.00 -4.32
N VAL A 864 33.18 -65.53 -3.40
CA VAL A 864 33.44 -65.88 -1.97
C VAL A 864 34.38 -64.84 -1.29
N ILE A 865 34.14 -64.46 0.00
CA ILE A 865 35.10 -63.87 1.00
C ILE A 865 35.72 -62.48 0.63
N THR A 866 36.05 -61.48 1.48
CA THR A 866 36.19 -61.29 2.96
C THR A 866 35.66 -59.90 3.38
N SER A 867 35.47 -59.68 4.70
CA SER A 867 35.35 -58.33 5.30
C SER A 867 36.38 -58.12 6.43
N SER A 868 37.11 -57.00 6.41
CA SER A 868 37.95 -56.49 7.51
C SER A 868 38.45 -55.07 7.21
N SER A 869 38.74 -54.18 8.17
CA SER A 869 38.27 -54.07 9.56
C SER A 869 38.60 -52.66 10.13
N LEU A 870 37.81 -52.23 11.11
CA LEU A 870 37.94 -51.02 11.95
C LEU A 870 39.38 -50.60 12.32
N ALA A 871 39.64 -49.28 12.33
CA ALA A 871 40.22 -48.54 13.47
C ALA A 871 40.27 -47.01 13.17
N ALA A 872 40.38 -46.18 14.22
CA ALA A 872 40.58 -44.72 14.14
C ALA A 872 41.66 -44.26 15.13
N SER A 873 42.27 -43.08 14.91
CA SER A 873 42.73 -42.09 15.93
C SER A 873 44.02 -41.32 15.55
N SER A 874 43.92 -39.98 15.62
CA SER A 874 44.85 -39.04 16.30
C SER A 874 46.34 -38.88 15.91
N ALA A 875 46.65 -37.64 15.49
CA ALA A 875 47.68 -36.72 16.04
C ALA A 875 49.19 -36.78 15.62
N SER A 876 49.61 -35.68 14.96
CA SER A 876 50.79 -34.83 15.27
C SER A 876 52.25 -35.19 14.85
N SER A 877 52.78 -34.43 13.86
CA SER A 877 54.12 -33.73 13.81
C SER A 877 55.45 -34.52 13.95
N PHE A 878 56.59 -34.22 13.28
CA PHE A 878 57.33 -32.94 13.15
C PHE A 878 58.48 -32.98 12.07
N THR A 879 59.00 -31.78 11.69
CA THR A 879 60.41 -31.47 11.24
C THR A 879 60.97 -32.01 9.90
N SER A 880 61.95 -31.38 9.19
CA SER A 880 62.75 -30.13 9.37
C SER A 880 63.56 -29.67 8.12
N SER A 881 63.73 -28.33 7.94
CA SER A 881 64.88 -27.53 7.39
C SER A 881 65.55 -27.88 6.02
N SER A 882 66.37 -27.04 5.33
CA SER A 882 67.15 -25.80 5.65
C SER A 882 67.46 -24.89 4.42
N SER A 883 68.10 -23.72 4.62
CA SER A 883 68.39 -22.62 3.65
C SER A 883 69.81 -22.63 3.02
N PRO A 884 70.23 -21.68 2.13
CA PRO A 884 70.74 -20.31 2.48
C PRO A 884 70.12 -19.15 1.65
N SER A 885 69.99 -17.88 2.09
CA SER A 885 70.98 -16.79 2.39
C SER A 885 71.56 -16.11 1.11
N SER A 886 71.61 -14.77 0.92
CA SER A 886 71.28 -13.55 1.73
C SER A 886 70.61 -12.50 0.78
N SER A 887 70.57 -11.15 0.81
CA SER A 887 70.99 -9.92 1.57
C SER A 887 70.24 -8.71 0.88
N GLU A 888 70.14 -7.41 1.25
CA GLU A 888 70.41 -6.51 2.40
C GLU A 888 69.59 -5.17 2.17
N VAL A 889 69.04 -4.45 3.17
CA VAL A 889 69.56 -3.25 3.91
C VAL A 889 69.82 -1.99 3.02
N ALA A 890 69.30 -0.76 3.23
CA ALA A 890 68.70 -0.10 4.42
C ALA A 890 67.70 1.10 4.16
N THR A 891 66.76 1.30 5.11
CA THR A 891 66.24 2.56 5.74
C THR A 891 65.67 3.81 4.98
N SER A 892 64.69 4.43 5.67
CA SER A 892 64.29 5.87 5.71
C SER A 892 63.26 6.41 4.68
N SER A 893 62.53 7.53 4.92
CA SER A 893 61.72 8.00 6.08
C SER A 893 61.04 9.35 5.77
N GLY A 894 59.78 9.55 6.21
CA GLY A 894 59.06 10.85 6.23
C GLY A 894 58.33 11.26 4.93
N THR A 895 57.41 12.23 4.85
CA THR A 895 56.38 12.80 5.77
C THR A 895 55.72 14.02 5.09
N LEU A 896 54.40 13.96 4.83
CA LEU A 896 53.40 15.06 4.82
C LEU A 896 53.49 16.28 3.85
N SER A 897 52.30 16.88 3.64
CA SER A 897 52.00 18.29 3.26
C SER A 897 52.04 18.77 1.78
N ALA A 898 50.94 18.53 1.05
CA ALA A 898 49.92 19.51 0.57
C ALA A 898 50.26 20.91 -0.06
N VAL A 899 49.25 21.45 -0.78
CA VAL A 899 48.91 22.88 -1.09
C VAL A 899 49.21 23.46 -2.50
N ILE A 900 48.13 23.66 -3.28
CA ILE A 900 47.75 24.73 -4.26
C ILE A 900 48.76 25.27 -5.33
N SER A 901 48.38 25.14 -6.62
CA SER A 901 48.25 26.21 -7.66
C SER A 901 47.86 25.57 -9.01
N SER A 902 46.83 25.96 -9.80
CA SER A 902 46.36 27.27 -10.29
C SER A 902 47.07 27.79 -11.55
N SER A 903 46.42 27.71 -12.71
CA SER A 903 46.61 28.57 -13.91
C SER A 903 45.54 28.31 -14.99
N ALA A 904 45.08 29.36 -15.67
CA ALA A 904 44.16 29.28 -16.82
C ALA A 904 44.43 30.43 -17.81
N ALA A 905 44.24 30.21 -19.12
CA ALA A 905 44.22 31.25 -20.14
C ALA A 905 43.51 30.79 -21.45
N LEU A 906 42.98 31.76 -22.20
CA LEU A 906 42.21 31.62 -23.45
C LEU A 906 43.12 31.73 -24.71
N PRO A 907 42.63 31.56 -25.98
CA PRO A 907 42.13 32.73 -26.73
C PRO A 907 41.12 32.55 -27.91
N THR A 908 40.29 33.60 -28.10
CA THR A 908 39.78 34.23 -29.37
C THR A 908 38.99 33.50 -30.49
N THR A 909 37.65 33.64 -30.44
CA THR A 909 36.71 34.26 -31.43
C THR A 909 37.03 34.53 -32.91
N SER A 910 36.10 34.13 -33.80
CA SER A 910 35.40 34.90 -34.90
C SER A 910 34.62 33.88 -35.77
N GLY A 911 33.31 33.87 -36.06
CA GLY A 911 32.30 34.91 -36.34
C GLY A 911 31.68 34.63 -37.76
N SER A 912 30.40 34.81 -38.11
CA SER A 912 29.22 35.34 -37.40
C SER A 912 27.89 34.99 -38.12
N THR A 913 26.76 35.00 -37.38
CA THR A 913 25.35 35.19 -37.82
C THR A 913 24.74 34.40 -38.99
N ALA A 914 23.85 33.46 -38.65
CA ALA A 914 22.57 33.22 -39.34
C ALA A 914 21.49 32.90 -38.29
N SER A 915 20.30 33.50 -38.36
CA SER A 915 19.29 33.42 -37.30
C SER A 915 18.17 32.42 -37.63
N SER A 916 18.09 31.33 -36.87
CA SER A 916 16.92 30.45 -36.80
C SER A 916 16.60 30.14 -35.34
N SER A 917 15.45 30.59 -34.85
CA SER A 917 15.02 30.41 -33.46
C SER A 917 14.50 29.00 -33.21
N SER A 918 15.36 28.10 -32.73
CA SER A 918 14.97 26.78 -32.23
C SER A 918 14.72 26.84 -30.72
N SER A 919 13.45 26.73 -30.32
CA SER A 919 13.06 26.60 -28.91
C SER A 919 13.55 25.25 -28.35
N THR A 920 14.27 25.28 -27.23
CA THR A 920 14.59 24.06 -26.46
C THR A 920 13.37 23.60 -25.67
N THR A 921 12.55 22.75 -26.27
CA THR A 921 11.39 22.16 -25.60
C THR A 921 11.87 21.19 -24.51
N ALA A 922 11.48 21.41 -23.26
CA ALA A 922 11.69 20.44 -22.20
C ALA A 922 10.82 19.18 -22.47
N SER A 923 11.34 18.00 -22.11
CA SER A 923 10.53 16.78 -22.13
C SER A 923 9.51 16.86 -21.00
N ALA A 924 8.22 16.79 -21.33
CA ALA A 924 7.15 16.90 -20.33
C ALA A 924 6.89 15.54 -19.65
N THR A 925 6.94 15.55 -18.32
CA THR A 925 6.59 14.45 -17.41
C THR A 925 5.17 14.62 -16.88
N LEU A 926 4.50 13.53 -16.53
CA LEU A 926 3.14 13.54 -15.98
C LEU A 926 3.15 14.08 -14.55
N ARG A 927 2.40 15.15 -14.28
CA ARG A 927 2.31 15.79 -12.95
C ARG A 927 1.02 16.59 -12.77
N HIS A 928 0.76 17.00 -11.52
CA HIS A 928 -0.11 18.15 -11.24
C HIS A 928 0.70 19.42 -11.54
N GLU A 929 0.21 20.27 -12.46
CA GLU A 929 0.95 21.46 -12.87
C GLU A 929 0.90 22.52 -11.75
N PRO A 930 2.04 23.06 -11.27
CA PRO A 930 2.03 24.02 -10.16
C PRO A 930 1.37 25.37 -10.56
N THR A 931 1.41 25.72 -11.84
CA THR A 931 0.84 26.97 -12.40
C THR A 931 0.30 26.74 -13.80
N VAL A 932 -0.86 27.33 -14.10
CA VAL A 932 -1.52 27.25 -15.42
C VAL A 932 -2.06 28.64 -15.79
N SER A 933 -1.58 29.21 -16.89
CA SER A 933 -1.84 30.60 -17.28
C SER A 933 -1.56 31.57 -16.11
N SER A 934 -2.56 32.32 -15.61
CA SER A 934 -2.44 33.21 -14.45
C SER A 934 -2.87 32.59 -13.11
N TYR A 935 -3.13 31.28 -13.08
CA TYR A 935 -3.62 30.57 -11.90
C TYR A 935 -2.54 29.67 -11.27
N VAL A 936 -2.60 29.54 -9.94
CA VAL A 936 -1.71 28.69 -9.12
C VAL A 936 -2.51 27.51 -8.58
N PHE A 937 -1.92 26.32 -8.55
CA PHE A 937 -2.57 25.11 -8.04
C PHE A 937 -2.87 25.20 -6.53
N GLN A 938 -4.06 24.76 -6.13
CA GLN A 938 -4.59 24.78 -4.75
C GLN A 938 -4.81 23.37 -4.17
N GLY A 939 -4.33 22.32 -4.84
CA GLY A 939 -4.48 20.93 -4.43
C GLY A 939 -5.72 20.24 -5.01
N CYS A 940 -5.99 19.03 -4.50
CA CYS A 940 -7.19 18.25 -4.82
C CYS A 940 -8.32 18.64 -3.86
N TRP A 941 -9.53 18.89 -4.38
CA TRP A 941 -10.69 19.30 -3.58
C TRP A 941 -11.89 18.41 -3.89
N THR A 942 -12.62 17.98 -2.86
CA THR A 942 -13.86 17.22 -3.03
C THR A 942 -14.93 18.05 -3.70
N GLU A 943 -15.92 17.38 -4.29
CA GLU A 943 -17.22 18.01 -4.46
C GLU A 943 -17.86 18.39 -3.11
N GLY A 944 -18.86 19.28 -3.14
CA GLY A 944 -19.65 19.64 -1.96
C GLY A 944 -20.67 18.56 -1.60
N ASN A 945 -21.32 18.70 -0.44
CA ASN A 945 -22.29 17.74 0.10
C ASN A 945 -23.58 17.70 -0.73
N GLY A 946 -23.55 16.97 -1.86
CA GLY A 946 -24.63 16.90 -2.85
C GLY A 946 -24.68 18.08 -3.82
N VAL A 947 -23.61 18.88 -3.91
CA VAL A 947 -23.53 20.10 -4.74
C VAL A 947 -22.16 20.23 -5.41
N ARG A 948 -22.10 20.90 -6.57
CA ARG A 948 -20.84 21.17 -7.28
C ARG A 948 -20.04 22.28 -6.58
N ALA A 949 -18.79 22.00 -6.23
CA ALA A 949 -17.82 22.88 -5.57
C ALA A 949 -17.55 24.14 -6.39
N LEU A 950 -17.50 24.04 -7.71
CA LEU A 950 -17.50 25.18 -8.63
C LEU A 950 -18.69 25.06 -9.57
N SER A 951 -19.74 25.84 -9.31
CA SER A 951 -21.06 25.71 -9.96
C SER A 951 -21.41 26.84 -10.92
N ALA A 952 -20.55 27.85 -11.08
CA ALA A 952 -20.92 29.11 -11.76
C ALA A 952 -20.80 29.08 -13.29
N LYS A 953 -20.05 28.12 -13.85
CA LYS A 953 -19.90 27.84 -15.29
C LYS A 953 -19.24 26.47 -15.45
N MET A 954 -19.59 25.67 -16.46
CA MET A 954 -18.88 24.43 -16.76
C MET A 954 -18.82 24.10 -18.26
N THR A 955 -17.87 23.25 -18.64
CA THR A 955 -17.78 22.60 -19.95
C THR A 955 -17.07 21.25 -19.82
N SER A 956 -17.31 20.32 -20.75
CA SER A 956 -16.61 19.03 -20.78
C SER A 956 -16.20 18.65 -22.21
N SER A 957 -15.16 17.80 -22.32
CA SER A 957 -14.66 17.26 -23.57
C SER A 957 -14.10 15.85 -23.36
N ALA A 958 -14.59 14.90 -24.15
CA ALA A 958 -14.17 13.50 -24.10
C ALA A 958 -12.74 13.24 -24.64
N SER A 959 -12.15 14.21 -25.36
CA SER A 959 -10.87 14.02 -26.06
C SER A 959 -9.92 15.23 -26.05
N GLU A 960 -10.37 16.42 -25.64
CA GLU A 960 -9.59 17.68 -25.79
C GLU A 960 -9.41 18.46 -24.48
N MET A 961 -9.89 17.95 -23.33
CA MET A 961 -9.73 18.66 -22.06
C MET A 961 -8.26 18.74 -21.67
N THR A 962 -7.81 19.94 -21.32
CA THR A 962 -6.47 20.22 -20.79
C THR A 962 -6.60 21.31 -19.73
N LEU A 963 -5.62 21.39 -18.81
CA LEU A 963 -5.66 22.43 -17.78
C LEU A 963 -5.61 23.84 -18.38
N GLY A 964 -4.82 24.04 -19.46
CA GLY A 964 -4.77 25.31 -20.18
C GLY A 964 -6.11 25.69 -20.83
N ALA A 965 -6.77 24.76 -21.51
CA ALA A 965 -8.09 25.00 -22.10
C ALA A 965 -9.16 25.32 -21.02
N CYS A 966 -9.05 24.71 -19.84
CA CYS A 966 -9.94 25.02 -18.71
C CYS A 966 -9.65 26.41 -18.12
N ALA A 967 -8.38 26.77 -17.93
CA ALA A 967 -7.97 28.09 -17.47
C ALA A 967 -8.47 29.21 -18.41
N ASP A 968 -8.28 29.04 -19.72
CA ASP A 968 -8.71 30.01 -20.73
C ASP A 968 -10.25 30.11 -20.80
N TYR A 969 -10.98 28.99 -20.63
CA TYR A 969 -12.43 28.98 -20.54
C TYR A 969 -12.97 29.67 -19.28
N CYS A 970 -12.21 29.66 -18.18
CA CYS A 970 -12.57 30.23 -16.89
C CYS A 970 -11.97 31.63 -16.61
N ALA A 971 -11.32 32.29 -17.57
CA ALA A 971 -10.56 33.53 -17.38
C ALA A 971 -11.30 34.71 -16.71
N ASP A 972 -12.64 34.72 -16.73
CA ASP A 972 -13.48 35.72 -16.03
C ASP A 972 -13.64 35.44 -14.51
N TYR A 973 -13.13 34.33 -14.01
CA TYR A 973 -13.38 33.78 -12.67
C TYR A 973 -12.10 33.65 -11.82
N HIS A 974 -12.22 33.75 -10.50
CA HIS A 974 -11.10 33.57 -9.57
C HIS A 974 -10.59 32.12 -9.48
N TYR A 975 -11.47 31.13 -9.64
CA TYR A 975 -11.13 29.72 -9.61
C TYR A 975 -11.53 28.99 -10.89
N PHE A 976 -10.70 28.04 -11.28
CA PHE A 976 -11.11 26.92 -12.13
C PHE A 976 -10.77 25.58 -11.46
N GLY A 977 -11.51 24.54 -11.81
CA GLY A 977 -11.26 23.17 -11.39
C GLY A 977 -11.50 22.20 -12.54
N ALA A 978 -10.66 21.19 -12.68
CA ALA A 978 -10.86 20.13 -13.67
C ALA A 978 -11.13 18.78 -12.97
N GLU A 979 -12.06 18.00 -13.52
CA GLU A 979 -12.55 16.75 -12.92
C GLU A 979 -12.74 15.64 -13.97
N TYR A 980 -12.77 14.38 -13.51
CA TYR A 980 -13.13 13.19 -14.29
C TYR A 980 -12.28 12.99 -15.57
N GLY A 981 -11.08 13.58 -15.62
CA GLY A 981 -10.25 13.70 -16.82
C GLY A 981 -10.80 14.64 -17.90
N GLY A 982 -12.12 14.81 -18.01
CA GLY A 982 -12.79 15.45 -19.15
C GLY A 982 -13.63 16.70 -18.83
N GLU A 983 -13.82 17.05 -17.57
CA GLU A 983 -14.72 18.13 -17.14
C GLU A 983 -13.94 19.34 -16.60
N CYS A 984 -14.52 20.53 -16.75
CA CYS A 984 -13.97 21.82 -16.35
C CYS A 984 -15.05 22.71 -15.76
N TYR A 985 -14.76 23.30 -14.60
CA TYR A 985 -15.68 24.08 -13.78
C TYR A 985 -15.04 25.42 -13.40
N CYS A 986 -15.83 26.50 -13.41
CA CYS A 986 -15.40 27.83 -12.98
C CYS A 986 -16.24 28.32 -11.80
N GLY A 987 -15.62 29.08 -10.89
CA GLY A 987 -16.30 29.73 -9.77
C GLY A 987 -15.46 30.84 -9.16
N ASN A 988 -16.05 31.63 -8.27
CA ASN A 988 -15.35 32.75 -7.62
C ASN A 988 -15.02 32.47 -6.16
N VAL A 989 -15.72 31.50 -5.57
CA VAL A 989 -15.37 30.82 -4.32
C VAL A 989 -15.81 29.36 -4.48
N PRO A 990 -15.09 28.37 -3.92
CA PRO A 990 -15.62 27.02 -3.76
C PRO A 990 -16.87 27.00 -2.87
N ASP A 991 -17.72 25.98 -3.03
CA ASP A 991 -18.81 25.72 -2.08
C ASP A 991 -18.26 25.46 -0.67
N ALA A 992 -18.92 26.00 0.36
CA ALA A 992 -18.46 25.92 1.75
C ALA A 992 -18.40 24.48 2.33
N SER A 993 -18.97 23.49 1.64
CA SER A 993 -18.85 22.07 1.98
C SER A 993 -17.80 21.30 1.17
N SER A 994 -17.21 21.91 0.13
CA SER A 994 -16.04 21.39 -0.57
C SER A 994 -14.81 21.49 0.33
N ASN A 995 -14.01 20.42 0.42
CA ASN A 995 -12.84 20.35 1.29
C ASN A 995 -11.61 19.83 0.53
N GLN A 996 -10.41 20.27 0.92
CA GLN A 996 -9.18 19.74 0.36
C GLN A 996 -8.98 18.26 0.77
N THR A 997 -8.73 17.38 -0.20
CA THR A 997 -8.55 15.92 -0.01
C THR A 997 -7.16 15.46 -0.44
N ALA A 998 -6.89 14.15 -0.39
CA ALA A 998 -5.59 13.60 -0.77
C ALA A 998 -5.32 13.83 -2.27
N LEU A 999 -4.07 14.19 -2.61
CA LEU A 999 -3.70 14.42 -4.01
C LEU A 999 -3.88 13.16 -4.89
N ALA A 1000 -3.80 11.98 -4.26
CA ALA A 1000 -4.06 10.67 -4.87
C ALA A 1000 -5.53 10.46 -5.28
N ASP A 1001 -6.48 11.26 -4.79
CA ASP A 1001 -7.88 11.22 -5.24
C ASP A 1001 -8.04 11.89 -6.61
N CYS A 1002 -7.18 12.88 -6.92
CA CYS A 1002 -7.11 13.58 -8.20
C CYS A 1002 -6.14 12.89 -9.19
N ASN A 1003 -6.42 11.61 -9.47
CA ASN A 1003 -5.55 10.72 -10.24
C ASN A 1003 -5.93 10.51 -11.72
N MET A 1004 -7.00 11.14 -12.22
CA MET A 1004 -7.47 10.96 -13.60
C MET A 1004 -6.74 11.88 -14.57
N LEU A 1005 -6.25 11.31 -15.68
CA LEU A 1005 -5.51 12.04 -16.71
C LEU A 1005 -6.43 12.87 -17.61
N CYS A 1006 -6.06 14.13 -17.89
CA CYS A 1006 -6.81 15.01 -18.78
C CYS A 1006 -7.08 14.34 -20.15
N THR A 1007 -8.25 14.52 -20.76
CA THR A 1007 -8.61 13.80 -22.00
C THR A 1007 -7.71 14.19 -23.17
N GLY A 1008 -7.40 15.48 -23.33
CA GLY A 1008 -6.53 16.04 -24.36
C GLY A 1008 -5.04 16.16 -24.01
N ASN A 1009 -4.64 15.93 -22.74
CA ASN A 1009 -3.22 15.90 -22.36
C ASN A 1009 -2.93 14.84 -21.29
N LYS A 1010 -2.34 13.72 -21.69
CA LYS A 1010 -2.01 12.59 -20.80
C LYS A 1010 -0.78 12.81 -19.91
N LEU A 1011 -0.22 14.02 -19.92
CA LEU A 1011 0.84 14.47 -19.01
C LEU A 1011 0.32 15.43 -17.92
N GLN A 1012 -1.00 15.60 -17.82
CA GLN A 1012 -1.65 16.44 -16.81
C GLN A 1012 -2.78 15.67 -16.12
N TYR A 1013 -2.94 15.87 -14.81
CA TYR A 1013 -4.10 15.39 -14.07
C TYR A 1013 -5.26 16.40 -14.14
N CYS A 1014 -6.48 15.91 -14.37
CA CYS A 1014 -7.73 16.65 -14.37
C CYS A 1014 -8.71 15.98 -13.39
N GLY A 1015 -8.35 16.03 -12.10
CA GLY A 1015 -9.20 15.58 -11.00
C GLY A 1015 -9.39 14.06 -10.91
N GLY A 1016 -10.56 13.63 -10.47
CA GLY A 1016 -10.90 12.28 -10.06
C GLY A 1016 -12.40 12.01 -10.12
N GLY A 1017 -12.89 11.05 -9.33
CA GLY A 1017 -14.27 10.55 -9.41
C GLY A 1017 -15.36 11.33 -8.65
N ASN A 1018 -14.97 12.26 -7.78
CA ASN A 1018 -15.79 13.28 -7.07
C ASN A 1018 -14.83 14.34 -6.48
N ALA A 1019 -13.79 14.70 -7.24
CA ALA A 1019 -12.63 15.44 -6.74
C ALA A 1019 -11.94 16.21 -7.88
N LEU A 1020 -11.86 17.54 -7.76
CA LEU A 1020 -11.33 18.43 -8.78
C LEU A 1020 -9.92 18.93 -8.42
N VAL A 1021 -9.05 19.04 -9.43
CA VAL A 1021 -7.78 19.78 -9.29
C VAL A 1021 -8.08 21.27 -9.33
N LEU A 1022 -8.00 21.95 -8.17
CA LEU A 1022 -8.44 23.33 -8.02
C LEU A 1022 -7.27 24.31 -8.29
N TYR A 1023 -7.55 25.40 -9.00
CA TYR A 1023 -6.60 26.45 -9.36
C TYR A 1023 -7.19 27.84 -9.06
N TYR A 1024 -6.37 28.77 -8.59
CA TYR A 1024 -6.79 30.12 -8.18
C TYR A 1024 -5.95 31.23 -8.81
N SER A 1025 -6.57 32.35 -9.21
CA SER A 1025 -5.90 33.58 -9.61
C SER A 1025 -6.40 34.79 -8.82
N SER A 1026 -5.46 35.54 -8.25
CA SER A 1026 -5.67 36.83 -7.61
C SER A 1026 -5.75 38.01 -8.59
N THR A 1027 -5.65 37.75 -9.91
CA THR A 1027 -5.57 38.79 -10.95
C THR A 1027 -6.77 38.85 -11.89
N THR A 1028 -7.66 37.85 -11.86
CA THR A 1028 -8.91 37.82 -12.63
C THR A 1028 -10.02 38.60 -11.92
N GLN A 1029 -11.10 38.95 -12.63
CA GLN A 1029 -12.01 40.04 -12.24
C GLN A 1029 -13.39 39.54 -11.81
N GLY A 1030 -13.42 38.61 -10.86
CA GLY A 1030 -14.65 38.00 -10.34
C GLY A 1030 -15.53 38.95 -9.50
N PRO A 1031 -16.75 38.52 -9.15
CA PRO A 1031 -17.59 39.20 -8.18
C PRO A 1031 -16.99 39.04 -6.78
N SER A 1032 -17.08 40.10 -5.96
CA SER A 1032 -16.49 40.13 -4.63
C SER A 1032 -17.41 40.80 -3.61
N GLN A 1033 -17.04 40.73 -2.33
CA GLN A 1033 -17.62 41.50 -1.24
C GLN A 1033 -16.69 42.72 -1.03
N PRO A 1034 -17.03 43.93 -1.54
CA PRO A 1034 -16.14 45.09 -1.47
C PRO A 1034 -15.93 45.49 -0.01
N VAL A 1035 -14.68 45.64 0.44
CA VAL A 1035 -14.38 45.86 1.87
C VAL A 1035 -15.08 47.10 2.45
N LEU A 1036 -15.38 48.11 1.63
CA LEU A 1036 -16.10 49.33 1.99
C LEU A 1036 -17.20 49.66 0.97
N ILE A 1037 -18.36 50.07 1.47
CA ILE A 1037 -19.48 50.68 0.72
C ILE A 1037 -19.76 52.06 1.34
N SER A 1038 -19.73 53.11 0.53
CA SER A 1038 -19.90 54.51 0.99
C SER A 1038 -21.13 55.14 0.36
N GLN A 1039 -22.20 55.35 1.14
CA GLN A 1039 -23.48 55.86 0.64
C GLN A 1039 -24.13 56.85 1.61
N GLY A 1040 -24.72 57.94 1.10
CA GLY A 1040 -25.44 58.95 1.90
C GLY A 1040 -24.60 59.82 2.86
N GLY A 1041 -23.32 59.49 3.07
CA GLY A 1041 -22.48 60.03 4.16
C GLY A 1041 -22.15 58.98 5.22
N SER A 1042 -22.80 57.82 5.16
CA SER A 1042 -22.54 56.64 5.97
C SER A 1042 -21.53 55.72 5.26
N ASN A 1043 -20.47 55.32 5.97
CA ASN A 1043 -19.52 54.30 5.51
C ASN A 1043 -19.86 52.98 6.18
N TYR A 1044 -19.91 51.91 5.38
CA TYR A 1044 -20.22 50.57 5.83
C TYR A 1044 -19.09 49.61 5.42
N THR A 1045 -18.45 48.97 6.40
CA THR A 1045 -17.39 47.98 6.20
C THR A 1045 -17.99 46.58 6.11
N PHE A 1046 -17.51 45.73 5.20
CA PHE A 1046 -17.90 44.32 5.19
C PHE A 1046 -17.44 43.62 6.49
N LEU A 1047 -18.32 42.85 7.12
CA LEU A 1047 -18.04 42.17 8.39
C LEU A 1047 -18.00 40.64 8.29
N GLY A 1048 -18.62 40.05 7.27
CA GLY A 1048 -18.67 38.59 7.09
C GLY A 1048 -20.00 38.09 6.56
N CYS A 1049 -20.14 36.77 6.50
CA CYS A 1049 -21.41 36.10 6.22
C CYS A 1049 -22.13 35.80 7.56
N GLN A 1050 -23.46 35.90 7.58
CA GLN A 1050 -24.28 35.61 8.78
C GLN A 1050 -25.46 34.72 8.41
N THR A 1051 -25.80 33.75 9.26
CA THR A 1051 -26.98 32.91 9.07
C THR A 1051 -28.27 33.68 9.35
N GLU A 1052 -29.33 33.30 8.66
CA GLU A 1052 -30.68 33.44 9.21
C GLU A 1052 -30.89 32.57 10.45
N THR A 1053 -31.91 32.87 11.25
CA THR A 1053 -32.17 32.11 12.48
C THR A 1053 -33.07 30.90 12.22
N SER A 1054 -32.67 29.73 12.73
CA SER A 1054 -33.36 28.45 12.49
C SER A 1054 -34.79 28.44 13.07
N ASN A 1055 -35.77 28.74 12.22
CA ASN A 1055 -37.20 28.89 12.56
C ASN A 1055 -37.52 30.07 13.51
N GLY A 1056 -36.69 31.12 13.53
CA GLY A 1056 -36.89 32.32 14.36
C GLY A 1056 -37.16 33.61 13.56
N PRO A 1057 -37.01 34.78 14.18
CA PRO A 1057 -37.06 36.07 13.48
C PRO A 1057 -35.86 36.26 12.54
N ARG A 1058 -36.02 37.13 11.53
CA ARG A 1058 -34.93 37.50 10.60
C ARG A 1058 -33.66 37.96 11.34
N ALA A 1059 -32.49 37.65 10.81
CA ALA A 1059 -31.19 38.01 11.39
C ALA A 1059 -31.07 39.52 11.62
N LEU A 1060 -31.47 40.32 10.63
CA LEU A 1060 -31.65 41.77 10.70
C LEU A 1060 -33.13 42.11 10.48
N ALA A 1061 -33.88 42.25 11.59
CA ALA A 1061 -35.34 42.29 11.58
C ALA A 1061 -35.99 43.70 11.58
N ALA A 1062 -35.23 44.80 11.47
CA ALA A 1062 -35.79 46.14 11.71
C ALA A 1062 -36.47 46.75 10.48
N LYS A 1063 -35.95 46.51 9.28
CA LYS A 1063 -36.45 47.04 8.00
C LYS A 1063 -35.97 46.13 6.86
N SER A 1064 -36.75 45.98 5.79
CA SER A 1064 -36.33 45.22 4.62
C SER A 1064 -36.95 45.71 3.30
N SER A 1065 -36.31 45.36 2.18
CA SER A 1065 -36.83 45.53 0.83
C SER A 1065 -36.29 44.43 -0.10
N ALA A 1066 -36.91 44.27 -1.28
CA ALA A 1066 -36.40 43.40 -2.32
C ALA A 1066 -36.64 44.04 -3.70
N ALA A 1067 -35.66 43.91 -4.60
CA ALA A 1067 -35.71 44.42 -5.97
C ALA A 1067 -34.80 43.60 -6.88
N ASP A 1068 -35.25 43.26 -8.08
CA ASP A 1068 -34.48 42.43 -9.01
C ASP A 1068 -33.18 43.10 -9.51
N ASP A 1069 -33.06 44.42 -9.33
CA ASP A 1069 -31.87 45.21 -9.63
C ASP A 1069 -31.09 45.66 -8.36
N MET A 1070 -31.18 44.89 -7.27
CA MET A 1070 -30.48 45.16 -6.00
C MET A 1070 -28.95 45.21 -6.16
N THR A 1071 -28.31 46.07 -5.38
CA THR A 1071 -26.85 46.20 -5.26
C THR A 1071 -26.50 46.46 -3.79
N LEU A 1072 -25.25 46.24 -3.40
CA LEU A 1072 -24.81 46.58 -2.03
C LEU A 1072 -24.96 48.09 -1.76
N ASP A 1073 -24.68 48.92 -2.77
CA ASP A 1073 -24.90 50.37 -2.73
C ASP A 1073 -26.36 50.75 -2.51
N LYS A 1074 -27.30 50.11 -3.22
CA LYS A 1074 -28.74 50.30 -3.00
C LYS A 1074 -29.17 49.83 -1.62
N CYS A 1075 -28.63 48.72 -1.14
CA CYS A 1075 -28.98 48.20 0.18
C CYS A 1075 -28.44 49.12 1.30
N ALA A 1076 -27.20 49.59 1.19
CA ALA A 1076 -26.63 50.60 2.08
C ALA A 1076 -27.47 51.89 2.10
N ALA A 1077 -27.83 52.43 0.93
CA ALA A 1077 -28.67 53.63 0.83
C ALA A 1077 -30.11 53.40 1.35
N PHE A 1078 -30.65 52.18 1.25
CA PHE A 1078 -31.93 51.82 1.83
C PHE A 1078 -31.86 51.65 3.37
N CYS A 1079 -30.74 51.19 3.89
CA CYS A 1079 -30.51 50.95 5.31
C CYS A 1079 -29.79 52.10 6.05
N ASP A 1080 -29.63 53.27 5.42
CA ASP A 1080 -29.05 54.45 6.06
C ASP A 1080 -29.74 54.77 7.40
N GLY A 1081 -28.92 55.11 8.40
CA GLY A 1081 -29.32 55.29 9.79
C GLY A 1081 -29.33 54.02 10.67
N PHE A 1082 -29.17 52.82 10.11
CA PHE A 1082 -29.00 51.57 10.89
C PHE A 1082 -27.52 51.20 11.07
N ALA A 1083 -27.18 50.54 12.18
CA ALA A 1083 -25.81 50.09 12.43
C ALA A 1083 -25.32 48.97 11.48
N TYR A 1084 -26.24 48.16 10.93
CA TYR A 1084 -25.93 47.09 9.98
C TYR A 1084 -26.92 47.04 8.81
N PHE A 1085 -26.42 46.63 7.64
CA PHE A 1085 -27.23 46.11 6.55
C PHE A 1085 -26.72 44.73 6.11
N GLY A 1086 -27.62 43.90 5.60
CA GLY A 1086 -27.32 42.59 5.04
C GLY A 1086 -28.08 42.38 3.74
N ALA A 1087 -27.39 41.94 2.69
CA ALA A 1087 -28.03 41.55 1.44
C ALA A 1087 -28.15 40.02 1.36
N GLU A 1088 -29.30 39.52 0.90
CA GLU A 1088 -29.63 38.09 0.78
C GLU A 1088 -30.15 37.76 -0.62
N TYR A 1089 -29.92 36.51 -1.07
CA TYR A 1089 -30.53 35.91 -2.25
C TYR A 1089 -30.41 36.76 -3.54
N GLY A 1090 -29.32 37.54 -3.67
CA GLY A 1090 -29.04 38.41 -4.81
C GLY A 1090 -29.94 39.65 -4.96
N ARG A 1091 -31.14 39.66 -4.35
CA ARG A 1091 -32.21 40.64 -4.60
C ARG A 1091 -32.84 41.25 -3.35
N GLU A 1092 -32.54 40.72 -2.15
CA GLU A 1092 -33.17 41.11 -0.89
C GLU A 1092 -32.19 41.89 -0.01
N CYS A 1093 -32.72 42.80 0.81
CA CYS A 1093 -31.96 43.72 1.64
C CYS A 1093 -32.62 43.88 3.01
N TYR A 1094 -31.83 43.77 4.07
CA TYR A 1094 -32.27 43.77 5.47
C TYR A 1094 -31.43 44.74 6.30
N CYS A 1095 -32.06 45.46 7.24
CA CYS A 1095 -31.42 46.45 8.10
C CYS A 1095 -31.66 46.14 9.58
N GLY A 1096 -30.73 46.53 10.45
CA GLY A 1096 -30.92 46.49 11.90
C GLY A 1096 -29.73 47.01 12.69
N ASP A 1097 -29.94 47.27 13.99
CA ASP A 1097 -28.90 47.78 14.89
C ASP A 1097 -28.21 46.69 15.72
N LYS A 1098 -28.62 45.44 15.52
CA LYS A 1098 -28.11 44.23 16.16
C LYS A 1098 -28.63 42.99 15.42
N PHE A 1099 -27.94 41.86 15.61
CA PHE A 1099 -28.43 40.55 15.17
C PHE A 1099 -29.48 39.97 16.13
N THR A 1100 -30.38 39.16 15.58
CA THR A 1100 -31.31 38.32 16.36
C THR A 1100 -30.56 37.13 16.98
N ILE A 1101 -30.89 36.78 18.23
CA ILE A 1101 -30.29 35.62 18.93
C ILE A 1101 -30.57 34.35 18.12
N GLY A 1102 -29.51 33.61 17.77
CA GLY A 1102 -29.58 32.43 16.91
C GLY A 1102 -29.15 32.66 15.46
N SER A 1103 -28.81 33.91 15.09
CA SER A 1103 -27.98 34.21 13.92
C SER A 1103 -26.52 33.99 14.32
N VAL A 1104 -25.74 33.30 13.48
CA VAL A 1104 -24.32 33.01 13.73
C VAL A 1104 -23.45 33.42 12.55
N GLU A 1105 -22.20 33.75 12.84
CA GLU A 1105 -21.18 34.08 11.84
C GLU A 1105 -20.77 32.84 11.06
N GLU A 1106 -20.60 33.01 9.75
CA GLU A 1106 -20.26 31.97 8.77
C GLU A 1106 -19.09 32.44 7.91
N ASP A 1107 -18.39 31.49 7.29
CA ASP A 1107 -17.34 31.82 6.34
C ASP A 1107 -17.87 32.68 5.17
N ALA A 1108 -17.04 33.61 4.69
CA ALA A 1108 -17.40 34.54 3.62
C ALA A 1108 -17.86 33.85 2.33
N SER A 1109 -17.41 32.62 2.08
CA SER A 1109 -17.85 31.73 0.98
C SER A 1109 -19.33 31.37 1.03
N GLY A 1110 -19.94 31.31 2.22
CA GLY A 1110 -21.37 31.03 2.40
C GLY A 1110 -22.30 32.12 1.83
N CYS A 1111 -21.74 33.24 1.38
CA CYS A 1111 -22.43 34.39 0.84
C CYS A 1111 -22.00 34.69 -0.62
N SER A 1112 -22.21 33.68 -1.49
CA SER A 1112 -21.65 33.57 -2.85
C SER A 1112 -22.58 33.95 -4.01
N MET A 1113 -23.82 34.38 -3.75
CA MET A 1113 -24.78 34.78 -4.79
C MET A 1113 -24.52 36.22 -5.27
N THR A 1114 -24.55 36.47 -6.58
CA THR A 1114 -24.33 37.81 -7.15
C THR A 1114 -25.54 38.73 -6.96
N CYS A 1115 -25.28 40.03 -6.80
CA CYS A 1115 -26.32 41.06 -6.72
C CYS A 1115 -27.00 41.27 -8.09
N GLY A 1116 -28.34 41.21 -8.15
CA GLY A 1116 -29.10 41.25 -9.41
C GLY A 1116 -28.89 42.52 -10.26
N GLY A 1117 -28.61 43.66 -9.62
CA GLY A 1117 -28.26 44.92 -10.28
C GLY A 1117 -26.76 45.16 -10.47
N ASN A 1118 -25.88 44.32 -9.92
CA ASN A 1118 -24.43 44.43 -10.09
C ASN A 1118 -23.77 43.05 -9.93
N GLY A 1119 -23.61 42.34 -11.04
CA GLY A 1119 -22.98 41.02 -11.07
C GLY A 1119 -21.50 40.97 -10.64
N LYS A 1120 -20.88 42.10 -10.26
CA LYS A 1120 -19.53 42.15 -9.65
C LYS A 1120 -19.55 42.30 -8.11
N GLN A 1121 -20.73 42.36 -7.50
CA GLN A 1121 -20.93 42.34 -6.05
C GLN A 1121 -21.61 41.03 -5.64
N LEU A 1122 -21.31 40.55 -4.43
CA LEU A 1122 -22.02 39.43 -3.79
C LEU A 1122 -23.04 39.94 -2.77
N CYS A 1123 -24.25 39.38 -2.81
CA CYS A 1123 -25.43 39.73 -2.02
C CYS A 1123 -26.00 38.47 -1.34
N GLY A 1124 -25.21 37.89 -0.42
CA GLY A 1124 -25.61 36.75 0.40
C GLY A 1124 -25.73 35.42 -0.36
N ALA A 1125 -26.55 34.52 0.17
CA ALA A 1125 -27.05 33.30 -0.48
C ALA A 1125 -28.39 32.92 0.19
N GLY A 1126 -28.89 31.70 0.02
CA GLY A 1126 -30.13 31.27 0.70
C GLY A 1126 -29.93 31.07 2.21
N ASN A 1127 -30.68 31.79 3.05
CA ASN A 1127 -30.52 31.84 4.52
C ASN A 1127 -29.16 32.38 4.97
N ARG A 1128 -28.50 33.22 4.16
CA ARG A 1128 -27.14 33.74 4.39
C ARG A 1128 -27.03 35.19 3.93
N LEU A 1129 -26.71 36.11 4.82
CA LEU A 1129 -26.61 37.55 4.50
C LEU A 1129 -25.15 37.98 4.35
N SER A 1130 -24.80 38.68 3.27
CA SER A 1130 -23.55 39.45 3.21
C SER A 1130 -23.72 40.70 4.06
N VAL A 1131 -23.13 40.73 5.26
CA VAL A 1131 -23.38 41.79 6.25
C VAL A 1131 -22.28 42.84 6.29
N TYR A 1132 -22.73 44.09 6.37
CA TYR A 1132 -21.90 45.29 6.43
C TYR A 1132 -22.30 46.11 7.66
N GLY A 1133 -21.31 46.61 8.41
CA GLY A 1133 -21.49 47.41 9.62
C GLY A 1133 -21.00 48.84 9.47
N LEU A 1134 -21.72 49.79 10.06
CA LEU A 1134 -21.42 51.21 9.99
C LEU A 1134 -20.07 51.54 10.64
N THR A 1135 -19.11 51.97 9.85
CA THR A 1135 -17.77 52.37 10.33
C THR A 1135 -17.87 53.70 11.06
N ARG A 1136 -17.96 53.66 12.40
CA ARG A 1136 -17.82 54.88 13.21
C ARG A 1136 -16.38 55.37 13.14
N VAL A 1137 -16.19 56.58 12.64
CA VAL A 1137 -14.97 57.35 12.89
C VAL A 1137 -15.03 57.80 14.35
N GLU A 1138 -14.16 57.25 15.19
CA GLU A 1138 -13.99 57.75 16.55
C GLU A 1138 -13.12 59.01 16.51
N ASP A 1139 -13.77 60.18 16.64
CA ASP A 1139 -13.10 61.47 16.83
C ASP A 1139 -12.51 61.52 18.25
N SER A 1140 -11.18 61.30 18.33
CA SER A 1140 -10.22 61.63 19.41
C SER A 1140 -10.37 61.02 20.80
#